data_AF-A0AAV6AWX1-F1
#
_entry.id   AF-A0AAV6AWX1-F1
#
_cell.length_a   1.000
_cell.length_b   1.000
_cell.length_c   1.000
_cell.angle_alpha   90.00
_cell.angle_beta   90.00
_cell.angle_gamma   90.00
#
_symmetry.space_group_name_H-M   'P 1'
#
loop_
_entity.id
_entity.type
_entity.pdbx_description
1 polymer ?
#
loop_
_entity_poly.entity_id
_entity_poly.type
_entity_poly.pdbx_seq_one_letter_code
_entity_poly.pdbx_strand_id
1 'polypeptide(L)'
;TKASGKELIAKLGGENTTQSHLAWQAIGDREMKELTPELKTIVGDHRQSPGRRIAALWALEGLDEKERFSKGADYLALLKPLLTDTNRNIRREAVRVLGSRHLSVAGASHLWIQLFDALEVMANDPDPEVRAELIKTTASLDSTLHISSDSRTAQLSHERALPLLISMAKPPLAEPTMKSTQNGRPIKVAEAYEREFERYLVRMLMERNPAFVASFFDTESAKALPVESRLVAALALEPKASAGRVAELLPSLTRAVEQEELLRLAQFPDEPRVADALKSLLRNVATRQPALEGLIRVRTRLDAAKLTPLLTEAALTLWSEDATSRELAVRLSSAFKLASLEPHLIALLRDRVVSLQQQGAVLRALRDMNSAQVELFANVAKESAALRDDALSALTASKNERAPALALELWPELNVLQRRAALASLTSSKNGGSAVVQAIKGGSLPKADVDAATLDKLHVVLGDDPELVSLMSEMASLFRPVLRLDGKDTAWADTDITLDGPFTVESWVKLDGGIDNKDGILGAPGVLDMNFFGGQFRVWVGGEIHDAIVAKKKMTADVWTHIAVARASDGKFRIYLNGEMDTDSSKTAPQKFEHLRVGWTAPAQGTAGWLSEFRIWDRARSADEIRGDFDRSFEGEARPSRLVHYFTGTNWSKLQPGAKVVKTSDFPPLLNAAEAKVLAQKFERFRELAGRNGDVARGKTLFGTACISCHAVAGQGGQVGPVLNGAGASGVEALLRNVLTPSAAMEAGYRIFRVELKDGDVVDGIFVSQDKEAIVLRRPNVDDTRIAIKDVRRAEFTNHSMMPEGLLEALPPEQVTDLFAYLKTLK
;
A
#
# COMPACT_ATOMS: atom_id res chain seq x y z
N THR A 1 41.76 -7.96 35.57
CA THR A 1 41.80 -6.92 36.63
C THR A 1 41.02 -5.71 36.16
N LYS A 2 40.33 -4.99 37.05
CA LYS A 2 39.59 -3.76 36.66
C LYS A 2 40.61 -2.66 36.37
N ALA A 3 40.46 -1.95 35.25
CA ALA A 3 41.31 -0.81 34.93
C ALA A 3 41.18 0.29 36.00
N SER A 4 42.29 0.92 36.35
CA SER A 4 42.36 2.10 37.22
C SER A 4 41.79 3.35 36.53
N GLY A 5 41.48 4.39 37.31
CA GLY A 5 40.96 5.65 36.76
C GLY A 5 41.90 6.28 35.73
N LYS A 6 43.21 6.25 36.01
CA LYS A 6 44.25 6.75 35.08
C LYS A 6 44.30 5.96 33.77
N GLU A 7 44.15 4.64 33.83
CA GLU A 7 44.08 3.79 32.63
C GLU A 7 42.80 4.04 31.81
N LEU A 8 41.68 4.32 32.48
CA LEU A 8 40.42 4.67 31.80
C LEU A 8 40.52 6.04 31.13
N ILE A 9 41.03 7.07 31.83
CA ILE A 9 41.28 8.40 31.26
C ILE A 9 42.25 8.33 30.07
N ALA A 10 43.30 7.51 30.15
CA ALA A 10 44.23 7.33 29.03
C ALA A 10 43.53 6.80 27.76
N LYS A 11 42.49 5.96 27.92
CA LYS A 11 41.75 5.33 26.81
C LYS A 11 40.70 6.24 26.15
N LEU A 12 40.32 7.36 26.77
CA LEU A 12 39.35 8.30 26.19
C LEU A 12 39.86 8.92 24.89
N GLY A 13 39.07 8.78 23.82
CA GLY A 13 39.40 9.28 22.49
C GLY A 13 40.61 8.61 21.82
N GLY A 14 40.99 7.41 22.27
CA GLY A 14 42.05 6.63 21.64
C GLY A 14 41.64 6.02 20.29
N GLU A 15 42.61 5.49 19.54
CA GLU A 15 42.41 4.92 18.19
C GLU A 15 41.41 3.76 18.17
N ASN A 16 41.30 3.00 19.26
CA ASN A 16 40.28 1.96 19.42
C ASN A 16 38.99 2.56 20.00
N THR A 17 38.03 2.82 19.12
CA THR A 17 36.72 3.41 19.45
C THR A 17 35.94 2.58 20.47
N THR A 18 35.99 1.24 20.38
CA THR A 18 35.35 0.34 21.35
C THR A 18 35.96 0.50 22.74
N GLN A 19 37.29 0.59 22.85
CA GLN A 19 37.95 0.80 24.14
C GLN A 19 37.65 2.19 24.72
N SER A 20 37.62 3.23 23.88
CA SER A 20 37.20 4.56 24.32
C SER A 20 35.76 4.56 24.83
N HIS A 21 34.86 3.83 24.15
CA HIS A 21 33.46 3.74 24.53
C HIS A 21 33.28 3.02 25.88
N LEU A 22 33.92 1.87 26.05
CA LEU A 22 33.92 1.13 27.31
C LEU A 22 34.57 1.93 28.45
N ALA A 23 35.57 2.78 28.13
CA ALA A 23 36.26 3.57 29.14
C ALA A 23 35.37 4.63 29.78
N TRP A 24 34.62 5.42 28.98
CA TRP A 24 33.73 6.44 29.54
C TRP A 24 32.53 5.81 30.26
N GLN A 25 31.97 4.73 29.73
CA GLN A 25 30.89 3.97 30.41
C GLN A 25 31.36 3.44 31.77
N ALA A 26 32.54 2.80 31.81
CA ALA A 26 33.09 2.28 33.06
C ALA A 26 33.36 3.39 34.09
N ILE A 27 33.72 4.61 33.67
CA ILE A 27 33.84 5.76 34.58
C ILE A 27 32.48 6.12 35.19
N GLY A 28 31.43 6.21 34.37
CA GLY A 28 30.05 6.48 34.81
C GLY A 28 29.49 5.40 35.72
N ASP A 29 29.47 4.15 35.25
CA ASP A 29 28.90 2.98 35.95
C ASP A 29 29.56 2.72 37.32
N ARG A 30 30.85 3.06 37.44
CA ARG A 30 31.62 2.87 38.68
C ARG A 30 31.58 4.11 39.58
N GLU A 31 30.85 5.15 39.20
CA GLU A 31 30.71 6.41 39.93
C GLU A 31 32.07 7.04 40.34
N MET A 32 33.07 7.02 39.44
CA MET A 32 34.45 7.48 39.71
C MET A 32 34.61 9.02 39.79
N LYS A 33 33.96 9.63 40.78
CA LYS A 33 33.83 11.09 40.97
C LYS A 33 35.16 11.82 41.16
N GLU A 34 36.17 11.13 41.67
CA GLU A 34 37.53 11.65 41.83
C GLU A 34 38.15 12.12 40.50
N LEU A 35 37.65 11.60 39.36
CA LEU A 35 38.13 11.96 38.02
C LEU A 35 37.52 13.26 37.47
N THR A 36 36.52 13.83 38.14
CA THR A 36 35.77 15.02 37.65
C THR A 36 36.66 16.22 37.31
N PRO A 37 37.65 16.63 38.14
CA PRO A 37 38.51 17.76 37.81
C PRO A 37 39.32 17.53 36.53
N GLU A 38 39.90 16.33 36.37
CA GLU A 38 40.69 15.96 35.21
C GLU A 38 39.83 15.89 33.94
N LEU A 39 38.62 15.32 34.03
CA LEU A 39 37.67 15.29 32.92
C LEU A 39 37.25 16.69 32.48
N LYS A 40 36.95 17.61 33.41
CA LYS A 40 36.64 19.02 33.08
C LYS A 40 37.81 19.70 32.37
N THR A 41 39.05 19.46 32.83
CA THR A 41 40.25 19.96 32.14
C THR A 41 40.36 19.41 30.72
N ILE A 42 40.13 18.11 30.52
CA ILE A 42 40.18 17.50 29.18
C ILE A 42 39.13 18.12 28.26
N VAL A 43 37.90 18.31 28.72
CA VAL A 43 36.81 18.89 27.92
C VAL A 43 37.14 20.32 27.45
N GLY A 44 37.70 21.15 28.34
CA GLY A 44 38.04 22.55 28.04
C GLY A 44 39.37 22.76 27.29
N ASP A 45 40.23 21.75 27.17
CA ASP A 45 41.53 21.89 26.52
C ASP A 45 41.44 21.68 25.00
N HIS A 46 41.45 22.78 24.25
CA HIS A 46 41.40 22.78 22.77
C HIS A 46 42.59 22.07 22.10
N ARG A 47 43.67 21.75 22.83
CA ARG A 47 44.80 20.95 22.31
C ARG A 47 44.49 19.46 22.27
N GLN A 48 43.46 19.00 22.99
CA GLN A 48 43.02 17.60 22.98
C GLN A 48 42.22 17.29 21.71
N SER A 49 42.26 16.03 21.27
CA SER A 49 41.48 15.59 20.11
C SER A 49 39.97 15.72 20.38
N PRO A 50 39.13 16.03 19.36
CA PRO A 50 37.69 16.12 19.54
C PRO A 50 37.07 14.86 20.14
N GLY A 51 37.52 13.67 19.71
CA GLY A 51 37.04 12.40 20.25
C GLY A 51 37.35 12.22 21.74
N ARG A 52 38.51 12.70 22.21
CA ARG A 52 38.89 12.64 23.63
C ARG A 52 38.07 13.62 24.47
N ARG A 53 37.85 14.83 23.95
CA ARG A 53 37.01 15.85 24.59
C ARG A 53 35.56 15.37 24.71
N ILE A 54 35.01 14.78 23.64
CA ILE A 54 33.65 14.22 23.62
C ILE A 54 33.53 13.03 24.58
N ALA A 55 34.47 12.09 24.58
CA ALA A 55 34.44 10.95 25.49
C ALA A 55 34.56 11.37 26.96
N ALA A 56 35.34 12.42 27.26
CA ALA A 56 35.40 13.02 28.59
C ALA A 56 34.09 13.72 28.98
N LEU A 57 33.43 14.38 28.02
CA LEU A 57 32.11 14.99 28.23
C LEU A 57 31.04 13.92 28.55
N TRP A 58 31.02 12.81 27.82
CA TRP A 58 30.12 11.68 28.12
C TRP A 58 30.42 11.02 29.47
N ALA A 59 31.70 10.90 29.85
CA ALA A 59 32.07 10.42 31.18
C ALA A 59 31.54 11.36 32.28
N LEU A 60 31.66 12.68 32.11
CA LEU A 60 31.09 13.67 33.03
C LEU A 60 29.56 13.56 33.12
N GLU A 61 28.90 13.38 31.97
CA GLU A 61 27.45 13.17 31.94
C GLU A 61 27.05 11.92 32.73
N GLY A 62 27.72 10.79 32.52
CA GLY A 62 27.43 9.55 33.27
C GLY A 62 27.67 9.69 34.78
N LEU A 63 28.69 10.45 35.20
CA LEU A 63 28.97 10.68 36.63
C LEU A 63 27.90 11.53 37.34
N ASP A 64 27.13 12.33 36.60
CA ASP A 64 26.17 13.27 37.16
C ASP A 64 24.71 12.75 37.13
N GLU A 65 24.45 11.49 36.76
CA GLU A 65 23.09 10.88 36.60
C GLU A 65 22.12 11.07 37.79
N LYS A 66 22.61 11.47 38.98
CA LYS A 66 21.80 11.73 40.19
C LYS A 66 21.73 13.20 40.62
N GLU A 67 22.17 14.17 39.80
CA GLU A 67 22.22 15.61 40.11
C GLU A 67 23.07 15.96 41.35
N ARG A 68 24.17 15.24 41.57
CA ARG A 68 24.94 15.35 42.83
C ARG A 68 26.23 16.18 42.73
N PHE A 69 26.70 16.57 41.54
CA PHE A 69 28.02 17.21 41.40
C PHE A 69 28.04 18.54 40.65
N SER A 70 27.11 18.82 39.73
CA SER A 70 26.95 20.15 39.13
C SER A 70 25.75 20.86 39.75
N LYS A 71 25.92 22.06 40.34
CA LYS A 71 24.79 23.01 40.36
C LYS A 71 24.52 23.40 38.91
N GLY A 72 23.27 23.68 38.52
CA GLY A 72 22.94 24.05 37.13
C GLY A 72 23.85 25.15 36.54
N ALA A 73 24.36 26.06 37.39
CA ALA A 73 25.36 27.06 37.03
C ALA A 73 26.73 26.48 36.61
N ASP A 74 27.27 25.49 37.32
CA ASP A 74 28.57 24.86 37.03
C ASP A 74 28.52 24.06 35.73
N TYR A 75 27.37 23.44 35.47
CA TYR A 75 27.11 22.69 34.25
C TYR A 75 27.04 23.61 33.03
N LEU A 76 26.27 24.70 33.13
CA LEU A 76 26.18 25.70 32.07
C LEU A 76 27.52 26.39 31.82
N ALA A 77 28.31 26.65 32.88
CA ALA A 77 29.65 27.22 32.75
C ALA A 77 30.63 26.29 32.01
N LEU A 78 30.50 24.96 32.16
CA LEU A 78 31.29 23.99 31.41
C LEU A 78 30.89 23.93 29.93
N LEU A 79 29.58 23.94 29.65
CA LEU A 79 29.06 23.70 28.29
C LEU A 79 29.08 24.95 27.41
N LYS A 80 28.86 26.14 27.99
CA LYS A 80 28.74 27.40 27.22
C LYS A 80 29.94 27.65 26.29
N PRO A 81 31.22 27.45 26.69
CA PRO A 81 32.35 27.58 25.78
C PRO A 81 32.38 26.54 24.65
N LEU A 82 31.78 25.36 24.85
CA LEU A 82 31.74 24.29 23.85
C LEU A 82 30.73 24.58 22.74
N LEU A 83 29.69 25.38 23.02
CA LEU A 83 28.67 25.77 22.05
C LEU A 83 29.22 26.63 20.92
N THR A 84 30.37 27.26 21.11
CA THR A 84 31.07 28.07 20.10
C THR A 84 32.38 27.41 19.61
N ASP A 85 32.60 26.14 19.92
CA ASP A 85 33.81 25.42 19.51
C ASP A 85 33.90 25.32 17.98
N THR A 86 35.11 25.43 17.43
CA THR A 86 35.37 25.26 16.00
C THR A 86 34.93 23.90 15.46
N ASN A 87 34.95 22.85 16.29
CA ASN A 87 34.56 21.50 15.88
C ASN A 87 33.05 21.27 16.02
N ARG A 88 32.39 20.99 14.89
CA ARG A 88 30.96 20.67 14.79
C ARG A 88 30.49 19.58 15.76
N ASN A 89 31.27 18.51 15.96
CA ASN A 89 30.86 17.38 16.79
C ASN A 89 30.87 17.77 18.27
N ILE A 90 31.82 18.61 18.70
CA ILE A 90 31.86 19.13 20.07
C ILE A 90 30.64 20.03 20.32
N ARG A 91 30.31 20.92 19.38
CA ARG A 91 29.09 21.75 19.48
C ARG A 91 27.83 20.89 19.57
N ARG A 92 27.69 19.89 18.69
CA ARG A 92 26.55 18.97 18.66
C ARG A 92 26.38 18.22 19.99
N GLU A 93 27.48 17.65 20.51
CA GLU A 93 27.44 16.91 21.78
C GLU A 93 27.18 17.84 22.97
N ALA A 94 27.72 19.07 22.97
CA ALA A 94 27.41 20.05 24.00
C ALA A 94 25.91 20.40 24.02
N VAL A 95 25.28 20.57 22.86
CA VAL A 95 23.83 20.77 22.74
C VAL A 95 23.05 19.55 23.25
N ARG A 96 23.39 18.34 22.79
CA ARG A 96 22.73 17.11 23.24
C ARG A 96 22.73 16.97 24.77
N VAL A 97 23.89 17.25 25.37
CA VAL A 97 24.13 17.14 26.81
C VAL A 97 23.35 18.21 27.60
N LEU A 98 22.96 19.34 26.99
CA LEU A 98 22.02 20.29 27.59
C LEU A 98 20.59 19.73 27.66
N GLY A 99 20.18 18.91 26.68
CA GLY A 99 18.84 18.35 26.58
C GLY A 99 18.60 17.07 27.39
N SER A 100 19.64 16.40 27.86
CA SER A 100 19.56 15.13 28.60
C SER A 100 19.26 15.31 30.10
N ARG A 101 19.12 16.55 30.59
CA ARG A 101 18.97 16.86 32.01
C ARG A 101 17.71 17.65 32.34
N HIS A 102 17.03 17.23 33.40
CA HIS A 102 16.15 18.12 34.14
C HIS A 102 17.04 19.13 34.86
N LEU A 103 17.10 20.36 34.36
CA LEU A 103 17.71 21.45 35.12
C LEU A 103 16.84 21.66 36.36
N SER A 104 17.24 21.08 37.50
CA SER A 104 16.63 21.32 38.81
C SER A 104 16.93 22.76 39.24
N VAL A 105 16.17 23.68 38.68
CA VAL A 105 16.32 25.12 38.83
C VAL A 105 14.94 25.66 39.17
N ALA A 106 14.70 25.91 40.46
CA ALA A 106 13.45 26.50 40.93
C ALA A 106 13.33 27.96 40.45
N GLY A 107 12.18 28.33 39.87
CA GLY A 107 11.92 29.69 39.39
C GLY A 107 12.47 29.96 37.98
N ALA A 108 11.99 31.05 37.36
CA ALA A 108 12.64 31.68 36.21
C ALA A 108 13.99 32.32 36.62
N SER A 109 14.95 31.48 37.02
CA SER A 109 16.26 31.95 37.45
C SER A 109 17.05 32.46 36.23
N HIS A 110 18.02 33.33 36.50
CA HIS A 110 18.99 33.82 35.51
C HIS A 110 19.66 32.71 34.68
N LEU A 111 19.71 31.47 35.19
CA LEU A 111 20.30 30.32 34.48
C LEU A 111 19.46 29.87 33.28
N TRP A 112 18.12 29.88 33.41
CA TRP A 112 17.24 29.58 32.28
C TRP A 112 17.39 30.61 31.17
N ILE A 113 17.50 31.88 31.54
CA ILE A 113 17.71 32.99 30.60
C ILE A 113 19.05 32.80 29.87
N GLN A 114 20.14 32.61 30.62
CA GLN A 114 21.48 32.39 30.04
C GLN A 114 21.55 31.16 29.12
N LEU A 115 20.79 30.11 29.45
CA LEU A 115 20.67 28.92 28.60
C LEU A 115 20.00 29.27 27.27
N PHE A 116 18.80 29.84 27.30
CA PHE A 116 18.08 30.17 26.07
C PHE A 116 18.82 31.21 25.23
N ASP A 117 19.48 32.19 25.85
CA ASP A 117 20.34 33.14 25.14
C ASP A 117 21.46 32.42 24.36
N ALA A 118 22.05 31.36 24.95
CA ALA A 118 23.07 30.56 24.27
C ALA A 118 22.50 29.69 23.16
N LEU A 119 21.33 29.06 23.38
CA LEU A 119 20.67 28.22 22.37
C LEU A 119 20.15 29.04 21.18
N GLU A 120 19.66 30.26 21.41
CA GLU A 120 19.19 31.17 20.36
C GLU A 120 20.30 31.55 19.38
N VAL A 121 21.53 31.76 19.87
CA VAL A 121 22.70 31.97 19.00
C VAL A 121 22.96 30.76 18.10
N MET A 122 22.77 29.55 18.63
CA MET A 122 23.00 28.30 17.90
C MET A 122 21.92 27.96 16.87
N ALA A 123 20.76 28.62 16.89
CA ALA A 123 19.71 28.44 15.87
C ALA A 123 20.22 28.72 14.44
N ASN A 124 21.32 29.46 14.32
CA ASN A 124 22.01 29.78 13.07
C ASN A 124 23.38 29.10 12.93
N ASP A 125 23.65 28.01 13.66
CA ASP A 125 24.88 27.22 13.47
C ASP A 125 25.05 26.84 12.00
N PRO A 126 26.26 26.91 11.42
CA PRO A 126 26.48 26.53 10.02
C PRO A 126 26.21 25.04 9.75
N ASP A 127 26.32 24.17 10.76
CA ASP A 127 26.19 22.72 10.58
C ASP A 127 24.74 22.24 10.81
N PRO A 128 24.11 21.57 9.82
CA PRO A 128 22.74 21.07 9.95
C PRO A 128 22.57 20.02 11.05
N GLU A 129 23.59 19.19 11.33
CA GLU A 129 23.46 18.20 12.40
C GLU A 129 23.45 18.86 13.79
N VAL A 130 24.15 19.97 13.96
CA VAL A 130 24.11 20.76 15.21
C VAL A 130 22.72 21.39 15.37
N ARG A 131 22.16 21.97 14.30
CA ARG A 131 20.79 22.54 14.32
C ARG A 131 19.73 21.47 14.57
N ALA A 132 19.86 20.29 13.95
CA ALA A 132 18.94 19.17 14.19
C ALA A 132 18.97 18.69 15.65
N GLU A 133 20.16 18.66 16.27
CA GLU A 133 20.29 18.33 17.70
C GLU A 133 19.73 19.43 18.60
N LEU A 134 19.88 20.69 18.21
CA LEU A 134 19.29 21.84 18.90
C LEU A 134 17.77 21.80 18.89
N ILE A 135 17.14 21.41 17.77
CA ILE A 135 15.69 21.22 17.66
C ILE A 135 15.22 20.17 18.68
N LYS A 136 15.86 19.01 18.74
CA LYS A 136 15.51 17.94 19.70
C LYS A 136 15.72 18.39 21.15
N THR A 137 16.85 19.04 21.42
CA THR A 137 17.20 19.56 22.75
C THR A 137 16.18 20.59 23.22
N THR A 138 15.83 21.55 22.37
CA THR A 138 14.84 22.59 22.69
C THR A 138 13.48 21.97 22.99
N ALA A 139 13.06 20.94 22.25
CA ALA A 139 11.80 20.26 22.55
C ALA A 139 11.84 19.41 23.84
N SER A 140 12.99 18.81 24.18
CA SER A 140 13.18 18.16 25.49
C SER A 140 13.02 19.16 26.63
N LEU A 141 13.66 20.33 26.50
CA LEU A 141 13.54 21.42 27.48
C LEU A 141 12.11 21.94 27.57
N ASP A 142 11.44 22.17 26.44
CA ASP A 142 10.04 22.59 26.39
C ASP A 142 9.12 21.62 27.15
N SER A 143 9.30 20.32 26.95
CA SER A 143 8.52 19.30 27.66
C SER A 143 8.71 19.36 29.18
N THR A 144 9.92 19.71 29.65
CA THR A 144 10.21 19.88 31.08
C THR A 144 9.60 21.17 31.63
N LEU A 145 9.71 22.28 30.89
CA LEU A 145 9.14 23.57 31.30
C LEU A 145 7.61 23.48 31.38
N HIS A 146 6.99 22.84 30.40
CA HIS A 146 5.54 22.73 30.31
C HIS A 146 4.89 22.03 31.50
N ILE A 147 5.54 21.00 32.07
CA ILE A 147 5.03 20.25 33.23
C ILE A 147 5.46 20.84 34.58
N SER A 148 6.19 21.96 34.58
CA SER A 148 6.64 22.61 35.81
C SER A 148 5.46 23.12 36.65
N SER A 149 5.46 22.79 37.95
CA SER A 149 4.50 23.34 38.90
C SER A 149 4.76 24.80 39.28
N ASP A 150 5.95 25.35 38.98
CA ASP A 150 6.25 26.78 39.12
C ASP A 150 5.81 27.52 37.86
N SER A 151 4.84 28.43 38.02
CA SER A 151 4.22 29.17 36.92
C SER A 151 5.19 30.05 36.14
N ARG A 152 6.20 30.63 36.82
CA ARG A 152 7.23 31.46 36.17
C ARG A 152 8.14 30.62 35.27
N THR A 153 8.50 29.42 35.70
CA THR A 153 9.28 28.48 34.88
C THR A 153 8.43 27.94 33.74
N ALA A 154 7.16 27.60 33.99
CA ALA A 154 6.25 27.12 32.94
C ALA A 154 6.05 28.16 31.82
N GLN A 155 6.02 29.46 32.15
CA GLN A 155 5.88 30.55 31.20
C GLN A 155 7.04 30.65 30.18
N LEU A 156 8.24 30.18 30.54
CA LEU A 156 9.40 30.14 29.63
C LEU A 156 9.17 29.24 28.40
N SER A 157 8.24 28.29 28.49
CA SER A 157 7.84 27.46 27.36
C SER A 157 7.25 28.33 26.23
N HIS A 158 6.30 29.22 26.53
CA HIS A 158 5.74 30.17 25.55
C HIS A 158 6.66 31.33 25.22
N GLU A 159 7.46 31.80 26.17
CA GLU A 159 8.29 33.00 25.98
C GLU A 159 9.61 32.73 25.25
N ARG A 160 10.19 31.52 25.40
CA ARG A 160 11.53 31.20 24.89
C ARG A 160 11.56 29.91 24.08
N ALA A 161 11.11 28.79 24.67
CA ALA A 161 11.31 27.47 24.07
C ALA A 161 10.53 27.29 22.75
N LEU A 162 9.23 27.57 22.73
CA LEU A 162 8.41 27.49 21.52
C LEU A 162 8.85 28.49 20.44
N PRO A 163 9.05 29.79 20.73
CA PRO A 163 9.58 30.73 19.75
C PRO A 163 10.88 30.23 19.11
N LEU A 164 11.82 29.74 19.92
CA LEU A 164 13.08 29.20 19.43
C LEU A 164 12.85 27.98 18.54
N LEU A 165 12.10 26.98 19.03
CA LEU A 165 11.80 25.75 18.29
C LEU A 165 11.17 26.04 16.93
N ILE A 166 10.16 26.92 16.90
CA ILE A 166 9.42 27.26 15.69
C ILE A 166 10.30 28.08 14.74
N SER A 167 11.10 29.03 15.25
CA SER A 167 12.00 29.85 14.42
C SER A 167 13.04 29.03 13.63
N MET A 168 13.39 27.84 14.14
CA MET A 168 14.31 26.92 13.45
C MET A 168 13.66 26.23 12.24
N ALA A 169 12.33 26.26 12.10
CA ALA A 169 11.64 25.89 10.86
C ALA A 169 11.80 27.02 9.81
N LYS A 170 13.03 27.15 9.30
CA LYS A 170 13.40 28.14 8.28
C LYS A 170 12.64 27.91 6.97
N PRO A 171 12.54 28.92 6.07
CA PRO A 171 11.91 28.78 4.76
C PRO A 171 12.44 27.57 3.99
N PRO A 172 11.61 26.86 3.21
CA PRO A 172 12.06 25.72 2.41
C PRO A 172 13.05 26.17 1.32
N LEU A 173 13.97 25.28 0.93
CA LEU A 173 14.88 25.50 -0.19
C LEU A 173 14.44 24.65 -1.38
N ALA A 174 14.43 25.23 -2.59
CA ALA A 174 14.06 24.51 -3.81
C ALA A 174 15.20 23.60 -4.33
N GLU A 175 16.45 24.02 -4.14
CA GLU A 175 17.67 23.39 -4.67
C GLU A 175 18.74 23.27 -3.58
N PRO A 176 19.68 22.30 -3.68
CA PRO A 176 19.89 21.41 -4.82
C PRO A 176 18.95 20.20 -4.86
N THR A 177 18.64 19.74 -6.07
CA THR A 177 17.88 18.51 -6.36
C THR A 177 18.69 17.52 -7.20
N MET A 178 18.35 16.22 -7.10
CA MET A 178 18.85 15.16 -7.99
C MET A 178 17.71 14.28 -8.48
N LYS A 179 17.89 13.53 -9.58
CA LYS A 179 16.88 12.57 -10.05
C LYS A 179 16.90 11.30 -9.19
N SER A 180 15.74 10.88 -8.71
CA SER A 180 15.55 9.61 -8.00
C SER A 180 15.88 8.42 -8.91
N THR A 181 16.61 7.44 -8.39
CA THR A 181 16.91 6.18 -9.09
C THR A 181 15.71 5.25 -9.24
N GLN A 182 14.64 5.47 -8.48
CA GLN A 182 13.44 4.62 -8.52
C GLN A 182 12.41 5.07 -9.56
N ASN A 183 12.23 6.38 -9.72
CA ASN A 183 11.15 6.94 -10.54
C ASN A 183 11.55 8.18 -11.35
N GLY A 184 12.82 8.58 -11.33
CA GLY A 184 13.35 9.71 -12.11
C GLY A 184 12.89 11.10 -11.63
N ARG A 185 12.04 11.19 -10.60
CA ARG A 185 11.55 12.49 -10.10
C ARG A 185 12.65 13.25 -9.37
N PRO A 186 12.67 14.60 -9.46
CA PRO A 186 13.60 15.40 -8.69
C PRO A 186 13.33 15.23 -7.19
N ILE A 187 14.38 14.98 -6.42
CA ILE A 187 14.37 14.91 -4.95
C ILE A 187 15.37 15.92 -4.41
N LYS A 188 15.01 16.61 -3.32
CA LYS A 188 15.92 17.54 -2.62
C LYS A 188 17.10 16.76 -2.03
N VAL A 189 18.29 17.34 -2.12
CA VAL A 189 19.55 16.77 -1.59
C VAL A 189 20.36 17.84 -0.88
N ALA A 190 21.43 17.42 -0.17
CA ALA A 190 22.32 18.30 0.57
C ALA A 190 21.54 19.33 1.42
N GLU A 191 21.86 20.62 1.35
CA GLU A 191 21.23 21.65 2.18
C GLU A 191 19.70 21.71 2.04
N ALA A 192 19.15 21.46 0.85
CA ALA A 192 17.70 21.42 0.67
C ALA A 192 17.05 20.24 1.38
N TYR A 193 17.71 19.09 1.40
CA TYR A 193 17.26 17.94 2.19
C TYR A 193 17.34 18.22 3.69
N GLU A 194 18.47 18.75 4.16
CA GLU A 194 18.66 19.08 5.57
C GLU A 194 17.64 20.11 6.05
N ARG A 195 17.30 21.11 5.22
CA ARG A 195 16.24 22.09 5.52
C ARG A 195 14.87 21.43 5.71
N GLU A 196 14.50 20.49 4.84
CA GLU A 196 13.24 19.75 5.00
C GLU A 196 13.27 18.83 6.22
N PHE A 197 14.41 18.23 6.52
CA PHE A 197 14.58 17.40 7.72
C PHE A 197 14.42 18.23 9.00
N GLU A 198 15.00 19.42 9.08
CA GLU A 198 14.82 20.36 10.19
C GLU A 198 13.33 20.76 10.34
N ARG A 199 12.67 21.16 9.25
CA ARG A 199 11.23 21.50 9.26
C ARG A 199 10.37 20.32 9.71
N TYR A 200 10.69 19.12 9.23
CA TYR A 200 10.05 17.88 9.66
C TYR A 200 10.21 17.62 11.16
N LEU A 201 11.43 17.77 11.70
CA LEU A 201 11.68 17.59 13.13
C LEU A 201 10.88 18.58 13.97
N VAL A 202 10.91 19.86 13.63
CA VAL A 202 10.12 20.90 14.33
C VAL A 202 8.65 20.51 14.31
N ARG A 203 8.10 20.21 13.14
CA ARG A 203 6.69 19.82 13.01
C ARG A 203 6.33 18.58 13.82
N MET A 204 7.10 17.50 13.70
CA MET A 204 6.87 16.24 14.41
C MET A 204 6.83 16.46 15.92
N LEU A 205 7.69 17.33 16.44
CA LEU A 205 7.71 17.66 17.87
C LEU A 205 6.50 18.50 18.27
N MET A 206 6.06 19.44 17.42
CA MET A 206 4.86 20.25 17.65
C MET A 206 3.57 19.41 17.63
N GLU A 207 3.49 18.41 16.74
CA GLU A 207 2.35 17.48 16.64
C GLU A 207 2.16 16.63 17.92
N ARG A 208 3.18 16.53 18.78
CA ARG A 208 3.05 15.84 20.09
C ARG A 208 2.23 16.64 21.10
N ASN A 209 2.15 17.97 20.95
CA ASN A 209 1.49 18.88 21.90
C ASN A 209 0.58 19.92 21.20
N PRO A 210 -0.43 19.50 20.41
CA PRO A 210 -1.18 20.40 19.51
C PRO A 210 -2.02 21.46 20.24
N ALA A 211 -2.58 21.15 21.42
CA ALA A 211 -3.33 22.13 22.21
C ALA A 211 -2.44 23.30 22.66
N PHE A 212 -1.19 22.99 22.98
CA PHE A 212 -0.21 23.97 23.43
C PHE A 212 0.25 24.87 22.28
N VAL A 213 0.56 24.25 21.12
CA VAL A 213 0.83 24.98 19.88
C VAL A 213 -0.31 25.94 19.54
N ALA A 214 -1.56 25.48 19.65
CA ALA A 214 -2.73 26.31 19.36
C ALA A 214 -2.82 27.53 20.29
N SER A 215 -2.51 27.37 21.59
CA SER A 215 -2.50 28.49 22.54
C SER A 215 -1.39 29.50 22.26
N PHE A 216 -0.24 29.04 21.76
CA PHE A 216 0.89 29.91 21.41
C PHE A 216 0.56 30.82 20.22
N PHE A 217 -0.19 30.33 19.23
CA PHE A 217 -0.50 31.08 18.00
C PHE A 217 -1.08 32.47 18.22
N ASP A 218 -1.83 32.65 19.31
CA ASP A 218 -2.54 33.91 19.59
C ASP A 218 -1.66 34.92 20.35
N THR A 219 -0.42 34.55 20.71
CA THR A 219 0.54 35.40 21.44
C THR A 219 1.28 36.37 20.52
N GLU A 220 1.79 37.48 21.07
CA GLU A 220 2.65 38.42 20.33
C GLU A 220 3.96 37.78 19.89
N SER A 221 4.53 36.90 20.71
CA SER A 221 5.74 36.13 20.37
C SER A 221 5.53 35.28 19.11
N ALA A 222 4.35 34.65 18.96
CA ALA A 222 4.03 33.89 17.76
C ALA A 222 3.86 34.78 16.53
N LYS A 223 3.24 35.96 16.67
CA LYS A 223 3.03 36.92 15.57
C LYS A 223 4.35 37.48 15.05
N ALA A 224 5.36 37.63 15.91
CA ALA A 224 6.69 38.12 15.56
C ALA A 224 7.53 37.11 14.76
N LEU A 225 7.14 35.83 14.74
CA LEU A 225 7.89 34.80 14.00
C LEU A 225 7.69 34.93 12.48
N PRO A 226 8.68 34.50 11.67
CA PRO A 226 8.55 34.44 10.22
C PRO A 226 7.33 33.63 9.78
N VAL A 227 6.68 34.07 8.69
CA VAL A 227 5.46 33.44 8.16
C VAL A 227 5.64 31.94 7.88
N GLU A 228 6.79 31.53 7.34
CA GLU A 228 7.10 30.13 7.04
C GLU A 228 7.18 29.26 8.30
N SER A 229 7.73 29.80 9.37
CA SER A 229 7.83 29.12 10.66
C SER A 229 6.45 28.99 11.31
N ARG A 230 5.65 30.07 11.26
CA ARG A 230 4.24 30.05 11.68
C ARG A 230 3.41 29.06 10.86
N LEU A 231 3.72 28.87 9.58
CA LEU A 231 2.99 27.94 8.73
C LEU A 231 3.27 26.48 9.09
N VAL A 232 4.53 26.12 9.37
CA VAL A 232 4.90 24.78 9.88
C VAL A 232 4.18 24.48 11.19
N ALA A 233 4.16 25.46 12.10
CA ALA A 233 3.41 25.37 13.34
C ALA A 233 1.90 25.17 13.12
N ALA A 234 1.32 25.82 12.10
CA ALA A 234 -0.11 25.73 11.82
C ALA A 234 -0.46 24.36 11.23
N LEU A 235 0.43 23.80 10.42
CA LEU A 235 0.28 22.47 9.83
C LEU A 235 0.41 21.34 10.87
N ALA A 236 1.10 21.57 11.98
CA ALA A 236 1.19 20.65 13.12
C ALA A 236 -0.10 20.50 13.92
N LEU A 237 -1.08 21.38 13.72
CA LEU A 237 -2.38 21.29 14.37
C LEU A 237 -3.31 20.28 13.68
N GLU A 238 -4.32 19.84 14.42
CA GLU A 238 -5.42 19.05 13.86
C GLU A 238 -6.03 19.73 12.62
N PRO A 239 -6.46 18.97 11.58
CA PRO A 239 -6.76 19.50 10.26
C PRO A 239 -7.71 20.70 10.25
N LYS A 240 -8.79 20.64 11.04
CA LYS A 240 -9.78 21.74 11.13
C LYS A 240 -9.19 23.00 11.77
N ALA A 241 -8.42 22.85 12.85
CA ALA A 241 -7.77 23.98 13.54
C ALA A 241 -6.63 24.58 12.71
N SER A 242 -6.00 23.76 11.87
CA SER A 242 -4.94 24.12 10.94
C SER A 242 -5.47 24.98 9.78
N ALA A 243 -6.57 24.58 9.15
CA ALA A 243 -7.08 25.20 7.92
C ALA A 243 -7.31 26.72 8.05
N GLY A 244 -7.98 27.17 9.11
CA GLY A 244 -8.24 28.60 9.33
C GLY A 244 -6.95 29.43 9.54
N ARG A 245 -5.93 28.84 10.17
CA ARG A 245 -4.63 29.51 10.40
C ARG A 245 -3.77 29.53 9.14
N VAL A 246 -3.76 28.44 8.36
CA VAL A 246 -3.13 28.42 7.04
C VAL A 246 -3.73 29.51 6.15
N ALA A 247 -5.07 29.62 6.13
CA ALA A 247 -5.79 30.63 5.34
C ALA A 247 -5.37 32.06 5.71
N GLU A 248 -5.19 32.34 7.01
CA GLU A 248 -4.74 33.64 7.51
C GLU A 248 -3.30 33.98 7.09
N LEU A 249 -2.42 32.98 7.03
CA LEU A 249 -1.00 33.19 6.71
C LEU A 249 -0.72 33.31 5.21
N LEU A 250 -1.56 32.73 4.35
CA LEU A 250 -1.34 32.67 2.91
C LEU A 250 -1.00 34.02 2.24
N PRO A 251 -1.71 35.13 2.53
CA PRO A 251 -1.43 36.41 1.85
C PRO A 251 -0.02 36.96 2.13
N SER A 252 0.65 36.48 3.17
CA SER A 252 2.00 36.91 3.56
C SER A 252 3.11 36.03 2.97
N LEU A 253 2.78 34.98 2.22
CA LEU A 253 3.77 34.10 1.59
C LEU A 253 4.41 34.76 0.37
N THR A 254 5.72 34.58 0.24
CA THR A 254 6.52 35.06 -0.92
C THR A 254 6.77 33.98 -1.96
N ARG A 255 6.21 32.77 -1.75
CA ARG A 255 6.29 31.62 -2.65
C ARG A 255 4.89 31.10 -2.98
N ALA A 256 4.83 30.18 -3.95
CA ALA A 256 3.59 29.47 -4.25
C ALA A 256 3.13 28.60 -3.06
N VAL A 257 1.81 28.43 -2.96
CA VAL A 257 1.17 27.55 -1.99
C VAL A 257 1.57 26.11 -2.29
N GLU A 258 2.06 25.41 -1.28
CA GLU A 258 2.47 24.01 -1.41
C GLU A 258 1.27 23.06 -1.31
N GLN A 259 1.48 21.81 -1.76
CA GLN A 259 0.43 20.80 -1.88
C GLN A 259 -0.30 20.54 -0.56
N GLU A 260 0.42 20.56 0.57
CA GLU A 260 -0.17 20.28 1.88
C GLU A 260 -1.00 21.44 2.42
N GLU A 261 -0.55 22.68 2.23
CA GLU A 261 -1.30 23.89 2.61
C GLU A 261 -2.62 23.94 1.85
N LEU A 262 -2.54 23.69 0.54
CA LEU A 262 -3.71 23.64 -0.33
C LEU A 262 -4.66 22.50 0.03
N LEU A 263 -4.13 21.30 0.34
CA LEU A 263 -4.93 20.20 0.86
C LEU A 263 -5.67 20.61 2.14
N ARG A 264 -4.98 21.26 3.08
CA ARG A 264 -5.57 21.68 4.36
C ARG A 264 -6.74 22.64 4.16
N LEU A 265 -6.62 23.59 3.23
CA LEU A 265 -7.72 24.48 2.86
C LEU A 265 -8.85 23.72 2.17
N ALA A 266 -8.53 22.90 1.18
CA ALA A 266 -9.53 22.20 0.39
C ALA A 266 -10.31 21.10 1.16
N GLN A 267 -9.81 20.66 2.32
CA GLN A 267 -10.55 19.77 3.22
C GLN A 267 -11.68 20.49 3.97
N PHE A 268 -11.59 21.81 4.15
CA PHE A 268 -12.55 22.61 4.93
C PHE A 268 -13.07 23.84 4.17
N PRO A 269 -13.55 23.70 2.92
CA PRO A 269 -13.96 24.83 2.09
C PRO A 269 -15.22 25.55 2.62
N ASP A 270 -15.95 24.93 3.55
CA ASP A 270 -17.15 25.50 4.18
C ASP A 270 -16.81 26.51 5.30
N GLU A 271 -15.57 26.51 5.81
CA GLU A 271 -15.11 27.47 6.82
C GLU A 271 -14.90 28.85 6.16
N PRO A 272 -15.56 29.94 6.62
CA PRO A 272 -15.60 31.21 5.88
C PRO A 272 -14.23 31.76 5.46
N ARG A 273 -13.25 31.79 6.38
CA ARG A 273 -11.89 32.26 6.09
C ARG A 273 -11.17 31.39 5.05
N VAL A 274 -11.41 30.09 5.10
CA VAL A 274 -10.82 29.13 4.16
C VAL A 274 -11.44 29.28 2.78
N ALA A 275 -12.77 29.44 2.72
CA ALA A 275 -13.50 29.71 1.49
C ALA A 275 -12.97 30.97 0.79
N ASP A 276 -12.76 32.04 1.54
CA ASP A 276 -12.24 33.30 1.00
C ASP A 276 -10.80 33.15 0.50
N ALA A 277 -9.93 32.47 1.26
CA ALA A 277 -8.56 32.18 0.83
C ALA A 277 -8.52 31.35 -0.47
N LEU A 278 -9.36 30.31 -0.58
CA LEU A 278 -9.48 29.50 -1.80
C LEU A 278 -9.98 30.34 -2.98
N LYS A 279 -11.00 31.18 -2.79
CA LYS A 279 -11.50 32.09 -3.84
C LYS A 279 -10.40 33.04 -4.31
N SER A 280 -9.62 33.62 -3.39
CA SER A 280 -8.51 34.51 -3.72
C SER A 280 -7.43 33.80 -4.55
N LEU A 281 -7.06 32.57 -4.17
CA LEU A 281 -6.10 31.77 -4.94
C LEU A 281 -6.61 31.43 -6.34
N LEU A 282 -7.90 31.10 -6.46
CA LEU A 282 -8.52 30.66 -7.71
C LEU A 282 -8.88 31.81 -8.65
N ARG A 283 -9.01 33.05 -8.16
CA ARG A 283 -9.28 34.24 -9.00
C ARG A 283 -8.01 34.93 -9.49
N ASN A 284 -6.89 34.79 -8.77
CA ASN A 284 -5.64 35.42 -9.16
C ASN A 284 -4.92 34.59 -10.24
N VAL A 285 -4.68 35.21 -11.40
CA VAL A 285 -4.05 34.57 -12.58
C VAL A 285 -2.69 33.92 -12.24
N ALA A 286 -1.90 34.53 -11.36
CA ALA A 286 -0.57 34.02 -11.00
C ALA A 286 -0.62 32.76 -10.13
N THR A 287 -1.68 32.58 -9.34
CA THR A 287 -1.81 31.46 -8.38
C THR A 287 -2.81 30.39 -8.81
N ARG A 288 -3.77 30.75 -9.68
CA ARG A 288 -4.89 29.90 -10.07
C ARG A 288 -4.45 28.57 -10.68
N GLN A 289 -3.56 28.60 -11.67
CA GLN A 289 -3.12 27.37 -12.34
C GLN A 289 -2.36 26.42 -11.38
N PRO A 290 -1.32 26.87 -10.64
CA PRO A 290 -0.64 26.01 -9.66
C PRO A 290 -1.59 25.45 -8.58
N ALA A 291 -2.55 26.26 -8.10
CA ALA A 291 -3.54 25.82 -7.13
C ALA A 291 -4.46 24.73 -7.72
N LEU A 292 -5.00 24.93 -8.92
CA LEU A 292 -5.87 23.94 -9.57
C LEU A 292 -5.14 22.62 -9.85
N GLU A 293 -3.89 22.69 -10.31
CA GLU A 293 -3.05 21.50 -10.48
C GLU A 293 -2.77 20.79 -9.16
N GLY A 294 -2.51 21.54 -8.08
CA GLY A 294 -2.34 21.01 -6.74
C GLY A 294 -3.59 20.30 -6.23
N LEU A 295 -4.77 20.88 -6.45
CA LEU A 295 -6.07 20.29 -6.07
C LEU A 295 -6.32 18.98 -6.81
N ILE A 296 -6.03 18.92 -8.12
CA ILE A 296 -6.13 17.67 -8.89
C ILE A 296 -5.22 16.58 -8.29
N ARG A 297 -4.00 16.93 -7.84
CA ARG A 297 -3.06 15.95 -7.25
C ARG A 297 -3.54 15.38 -5.92
N VAL A 298 -4.30 16.14 -5.13
CA VAL A 298 -4.78 15.70 -3.81
C VAL A 298 -6.26 15.29 -3.79
N ARG A 299 -6.93 15.29 -4.95
CA ARG A 299 -8.39 15.05 -5.08
C ARG A 299 -8.93 13.83 -4.34
N THR A 300 -8.17 12.75 -4.22
CA THR A 300 -8.59 11.51 -3.54
C THR A 300 -8.73 11.66 -2.01
N ARG A 301 -8.17 12.75 -1.47
CA ARG A 301 -8.25 13.14 -0.05
C ARG A 301 -9.28 14.25 0.19
N LEU A 302 -10.03 14.64 -0.84
CA LEU A 302 -10.98 15.74 -0.82
C LEU A 302 -12.41 15.24 -1.05
N ASP A 303 -13.37 15.93 -0.45
CA ASP A 303 -14.78 15.80 -0.82
C ASP A 303 -15.04 16.72 -2.02
N ALA A 304 -15.13 16.13 -3.21
CA ALA A 304 -15.31 16.87 -4.45
C ALA A 304 -16.59 17.72 -4.44
N ALA A 305 -17.67 17.24 -3.82
CA ALA A 305 -18.98 17.91 -3.83
C ALA A 305 -18.93 19.29 -3.14
N LYS A 306 -18.12 19.41 -2.09
CA LYS A 306 -17.91 20.69 -1.37
C LYS A 306 -17.12 21.71 -2.18
N LEU A 307 -16.27 21.24 -3.10
CA LEU A 307 -15.41 22.09 -3.90
C LEU A 307 -16.02 22.45 -5.27
N THR A 308 -16.97 21.66 -5.77
CA THR A 308 -17.60 21.84 -7.08
C THR A 308 -18.04 23.28 -7.36
N PRO A 309 -18.71 24.03 -6.43
CA PRO A 309 -19.11 25.41 -6.71
C PRO A 309 -17.93 26.34 -6.99
N LEU A 310 -16.86 26.26 -6.19
CA LEU A 310 -15.66 27.08 -6.33
C LEU A 310 -14.90 26.75 -7.62
N LEU A 311 -14.80 25.45 -7.92
CA LEU A 311 -14.04 24.97 -9.08
C LEU A 311 -14.76 25.18 -10.40
N THR A 312 -16.10 25.23 -10.38
CA THR A 312 -16.89 25.50 -11.59
C THR A 312 -16.63 26.90 -12.13
N GLU A 313 -16.61 27.93 -11.26
CA GLU A 313 -16.29 29.31 -11.65
C GLU A 313 -14.88 29.40 -12.26
N ALA A 314 -13.89 28.79 -11.60
CA ALA A 314 -12.51 28.78 -12.07
C ALA A 314 -12.37 28.05 -13.42
N ALA A 315 -13.05 26.92 -13.60
CA ALA A 315 -12.98 26.13 -14.82
C ALA A 315 -13.66 26.83 -16.01
N LEU A 316 -14.80 27.51 -15.80
CA LEU A 316 -15.42 28.34 -16.85
C LEU A 316 -14.54 29.52 -17.26
N THR A 317 -13.83 30.11 -16.30
CA THR A 317 -12.87 31.18 -16.61
C THR A 317 -11.69 30.66 -17.44
N LEU A 318 -11.12 29.51 -17.07
CA LEU A 318 -10.08 28.86 -17.88
C LEU A 318 -10.59 28.49 -19.29
N TRP A 319 -11.89 28.15 -19.42
CA TRP A 319 -12.46 27.76 -20.70
C TRP A 319 -12.46 28.90 -21.73
N SER A 320 -12.67 30.14 -21.27
CA SER A 320 -12.71 31.34 -22.14
C SER A 320 -11.33 31.88 -22.52
N GLU A 321 -10.25 31.30 -22.00
CA GLU A 321 -8.87 31.70 -22.24
C GLU A 321 -8.26 30.91 -23.43
N ASP A 322 -6.95 30.59 -23.35
CA ASP A 322 -6.21 29.87 -24.38
C ASP A 322 -6.37 28.33 -24.31
N ALA A 323 -5.79 27.63 -25.27
CA ALA A 323 -5.90 26.17 -25.39
C ALA A 323 -5.32 25.42 -24.17
N THR A 324 -4.25 25.92 -23.56
CA THR A 324 -3.62 25.32 -22.37
C THR A 324 -4.54 25.43 -21.16
N SER A 325 -5.16 26.61 -20.97
CA SER A 325 -6.18 26.80 -19.92
C SER A 325 -7.39 25.88 -20.12
N ARG A 326 -7.86 25.70 -21.36
CA ARG A 326 -8.95 24.75 -21.68
C ARG A 326 -8.59 23.31 -21.35
N GLU A 327 -7.36 22.87 -21.62
CA GLU A 327 -6.90 21.53 -21.24
C GLU A 327 -6.93 21.30 -19.72
N LEU A 328 -6.54 22.33 -18.95
CA LEU A 328 -6.67 22.28 -17.49
C LEU A 328 -8.16 22.24 -17.06
N ALA A 329 -9.04 22.98 -17.73
CA ALA A 329 -10.48 22.94 -17.47
C ALA A 329 -11.07 21.54 -17.72
N VAL A 330 -10.69 20.86 -18.82
CA VAL A 330 -11.09 19.46 -19.10
C VAL A 330 -10.65 18.52 -17.97
N ARG A 331 -9.39 18.65 -17.51
CA ARG A 331 -8.86 17.84 -16.41
C ARG A 331 -9.59 18.11 -15.09
N LEU A 332 -9.97 19.36 -14.81
CA LEU A 332 -10.78 19.72 -13.64
C LEU A 332 -12.18 19.12 -13.71
N SER A 333 -12.82 19.17 -14.89
CA SER A 333 -14.13 18.55 -15.12
C SER A 333 -14.12 17.06 -14.82
N SER A 334 -13.09 16.34 -15.27
CA SER A 334 -12.87 14.93 -14.95
C SER A 334 -12.64 14.72 -13.44
N ALA A 335 -11.68 15.44 -12.86
CA ALA A 335 -11.26 15.24 -11.46
C ALA A 335 -12.33 15.56 -10.41
N PHE A 336 -13.19 16.56 -10.69
CA PHE A 336 -14.18 17.07 -9.73
C PHE A 336 -15.63 16.99 -10.23
N LYS A 337 -15.86 16.29 -11.36
CA LYS A 337 -17.19 16.04 -11.94
C LYS A 337 -18.00 17.33 -12.16
N LEU A 338 -17.39 18.31 -12.82
CA LEU A 338 -17.98 19.65 -13.03
C LEU A 338 -19.06 19.61 -14.14
N ALA A 339 -20.29 19.24 -13.79
CA ALA A 339 -21.40 19.06 -14.73
C ALA A 339 -21.71 20.30 -15.58
N SER A 340 -21.52 21.51 -15.05
CA SER A 340 -21.77 22.75 -15.80
C SER A 340 -20.86 22.94 -17.04
N LEU A 341 -19.74 22.20 -17.13
CA LEU A 341 -18.85 22.24 -18.29
C LEU A 341 -19.26 21.25 -19.39
N GLU A 342 -20.21 20.34 -19.14
CA GLU A 342 -20.63 19.32 -20.10
C GLU A 342 -21.00 19.87 -21.50
N PRO A 343 -21.79 20.96 -21.64
CA PRO A 343 -22.11 21.51 -22.97
C PRO A 343 -20.87 21.96 -23.75
N HIS A 344 -19.88 22.51 -23.05
CA HIS A 344 -18.63 22.98 -23.64
C HIS A 344 -17.75 21.81 -24.09
N LEU A 345 -17.69 20.75 -23.29
CA LEU A 345 -17.01 19.50 -23.64
C LEU A 345 -17.62 18.83 -24.88
N ILE A 346 -18.96 18.75 -24.95
CA ILE A 346 -19.66 18.21 -26.12
C ILE A 346 -19.36 19.03 -27.38
N ALA A 347 -19.35 20.36 -27.27
CA ALA A 347 -19.00 21.23 -28.39
C ALA A 347 -17.57 20.99 -28.87
N LEU A 348 -16.61 20.83 -27.94
CA LEU A 348 -15.21 20.55 -28.26
C LEU A 348 -15.03 19.17 -28.91
N LEU A 349 -15.77 18.15 -28.46
CA LEU A 349 -15.73 16.82 -29.06
C LEU A 349 -16.22 16.81 -30.52
N ARG A 350 -17.18 17.67 -30.86
CA ARG A 350 -17.73 17.81 -32.21
C ARG A 350 -16.87 18.67 -33.14
N ASP A 351 -15.92 19.41 -32.60
CA ASP A 351 -15.01 20.23 -33.39
C ASP A 351 -13.96 19.36 -34.10
N ARG A 352 -13.94 19.48 -35.44
CA ARG A 352 -13.05 18.70 -36.32
C ARG A 352 -11.60 19.20 -36.32
N VAL A 353 -11.33 20.34 -35.70
CA VAL A 353 -9.98 20.93 -35.60
C VAL A 353 -9.20 20.36 -34.41
N VAL A 354 -9.89 19.78 -33.43
CA VAL A 354 -9.31 19.27 -32.19
C VAL A 354 -8.54 17.96 -32.44
N SER A 355 -7.39 17.80 -31.79
CA SER A 355 -6.58 16.59 -31.92
C SER A 355 -7.26 15.35 -31.32
N LEU A 356 -6.94 14.15 -31.81
CA LEU A 356 -7.44 12.88 -31.25
C LEU A 356 -7.14 12.74 -29.75
N GLN A 357 -5.97 13.23 -29.30
CA GLN A 357 -5.59 13.19 -27.89
C GLN A 357 -6.53 14.04 -27.02
N GLN A 358 -6.89 15.23 -27.50
CA GLN A 358 -7.82 16.13 -26.81
C GLN A 358 -9.25 15.57 -26.84
N GLN A 359 -9.71 15.02 -27.97
CA GLN A 359 -11.02 14.36 -28.06
C GLN A 359 -11.13 13.17 -27.08
N GLY A 360 -10.08 12.35 -26.96
CA GLY A 360 -10.02 11.28 -25.96
C GLY A 360 -10.07 11.81 -24.52
N ALA A 361 -9.38 12.92 -24.22
CA ALA A 361 -9.45 13.55 -22.90
C ALA A 361 -10.86 14.07 -22.57
N VAL A 362 -11.56 14.60 -23.57
CA VAL A 362 -12.96 15.04 -23.44
C VAL A 362 -13.89 13.85 -23.18
N LEU A 363 -13.76 12.75 -23.91
CA LEU A 363 -14.55 11.53 -23.69
C LEU A 363 -14.35 10.98 -22.27
N ARG A 364 -13.11 10.94 -21.77
CA ARG A 364 -12.82 10.55 -20.38
C ARG A 364 -13.46 11.51 -19.37
N ALA A 365 -13.41 12.82 -19.61
CA ALA A 365 -14.07 13.79 -18.73
C ALA A 365 -15.60 13.60 -18.71
N LEU A 366 -16.22 13.37 -19.87
CA LEU A 366 -17.65 13.09 -20.00
C LEU A 366 -18.06 11.77 -19.31
N ARG A 367 -17.21 10.73 -19.41
CA ARG A 367 -17.36 9.48 -18.66
C ARG A 367 -17.33 9.73 -17.15
N ASP A 368 -16.32 10.45 -16.66
CA ASP A 368 -16.09 10.62 -15.21
C ASP A 368 -17.20 11.44 -14.53
N MET A 369 -17.86 12.34 -15.28
CA MET A 369 -19.07 13.05 -14.85
C MET A 369 -20.38 12.28 -15.08
N ASN A 370 -20.32 11.06 -15.62
CA ASN A 370 -21.47 10.21 -15.90
C ASN A 370 -22.48 10.85 -16.87
N SER A 371 -21.97 11.43 -17.96
CA SER A 371 -22.77 12.09 -19.00
C SER A 371 -23.80 11.13 -19.63
N ALA A 372 -24.97 11.67 -19.98
CA ALA A 372 -26.08 10.93 -20.58
C ALA A 372 -26.05 10.90 -22.13
N GLN A 373 -24.98 11.39 -22.76
CA GLN A 373 -24.84 11.53 -24.23
C GLN A 373 -24.52 10.20 -24.94
N VAL A 374 -25.27 9.14 -24.63
CA VAL A 374 -24.98 7.77 -25.09
C VAL A 374 -24.98 7.61 -26.61
N GLU A 375 -25.84 8.34 -27.33
CA GLU A 375 -25.85 8.31 -28.80
C GLU A 375 -24.56 8.91 -29.39
N LEU A 376 -24.05 9.98 -28.78
CA LEU A 376 -22.79 10.58 -29.18
C LEU A 376 -21.63 9.61 -28.97
N PHE A 377 -21.59 8.94 -27.82
CA PHE A 377 -20.56 7.96 -27.51
C PHE A 377 -20.60 6.76 -28.45
N ALA A 378 -21.79 6.21 -28.72
CA ALA A 378 -21.98 5.11 -29.66
C ALA A 378 -21.51 5.49 -31.08
N ASN A 379 -21.88 6.69 -31.56
CA ASN A 379 -21.45 7.18 -32.87
C ASN A 379 -19.93 7.35 -32.95
N VAL A 380 -19.29 7.98 -31.96
CA VAL A 380 -17.83 8.14 -31.93
C VAL A 380 -17.12 6.79 -31.89
N ALA A 381 -17.62 5.83 -31.10
CA ALA A 381 -17.06 4.48 -31.01
C ALA A 381 -17.11 3.74 -32.36
N LYS A 382 -18.19 3.93 -33.12
CA LYS A 382 -18.37 3.36 -34.45
C LYS A 382 -17.47 4.01 -35.49
N GLU A 383 -17.41 5.33 -35.52
CA GLU A 383 -16.72 6.11 -36.56
C GLU A 383 -15.19 6.16 -36.39
N SER A 384 -14.67 6.10 -35.16
CA SER A 384 -13.25 6.29 -34.89
C SER A 384 -12.64 5.16 -34.09
N ALA A 385 -11.88 4.29 -34.76
CA ALA A 385 -11.12 3.22 -34.10
C ALA A 385 -10.13 3.76 -33.05
N ALA A 386 -9.56 4.95 -33.26
CA ALA A 386 -8.62 5.58 -32.34
C ALA A 386 -9.28 6.09 -31.04
N LEU A 387 -10.57 6.43 -31.07
CA LEU A 387 -11.34 6.91 -29.91
C LEU A 387 -12.29 5.86 -29.34
N ARG A 388 -12.36 4.68 -29.97
CA ARG A 388 -13.34 3.65 -29.63
C ARG A 388 -13.29 3.23 -28.17
N ASP A 389 -12.10 3.09 -27.59
CA ASP A 389 -11.94 2.68 -26.19
C ASP A 389 -12.49 3.73 -25.23
N ASP A 390 -12.13 5.01 -25.42
CA ASP A 390 -12.61 6.12 -24.60
C ASP A 390 -14.12 6.31 -24.74
N ALA A 391 -14.65 6.21 -25.97
CA ALA A 391 -16.07 6.37 -26.27
C ALA A 391 -16.91 5.20 -25.73
N LEU A 392 -16.46 3.95 -25.92
CA LEU A 392 -17.09 2.77 -25.35
C LEU A 392 -17.08 2.83 -23.82
N SER A 393 -15.95 3.25 -23.21
CA SER A 393 -15.86 3.43 -21.77
C SER A 393 -16.83 4.51 -21.25
N ALA A 394 -17.00 5.62 -21.98
CA ALA A 394 -18.01 6.65 -21.67
C ALA A 394 -19.44 6.10 -21.80
N LEU A 395 -19.71 5.33 -22.85
CA LEU A 395 -21.00 4.69 -23.10
C LEU A 395 -21.37 3.73 -21.96
N THR A 396 -20.51 2.78 -21.62
CA THR A 396 -20.81 1.74 -20.62
C THR A 396 -20.77 2.23 -19.18
N ALA A 397 -20.21 3.42 -18.92
CA ALA A 397 -20.25 4.07 -17.61
C ALA A 397 -21.52 4.92 -17.39
N SER A 398 -22.25 5.26 -18.46
CA SER A 398 -23.44 6.10 -18.39
C SER A 398 -24.59 5.41 -17.66
N LYS A 399 -25.27 6.15 -16.78
CA LYS A 399 -26.52 5.68 -16.13
C LYS A 399 -27.77 5.78 -17.02
N ASN A 400 -27.64 6.21 -18.27
CA ASN A 400 -28.76 6.25 -19.21
C ASN A 400 -29.25 4.83 -19.55
N GLU A 401 -30.56 4.61 -19.53
CA GLU A 401 -31.18 3.29 -19.73
C GLU A 401 -30.83 2.64 -21.08
N ARG A 402 -30.59 3.45 -22.12
CA ARG A 402 -30.24 2.96 -23.47
C ARG A 402 -28.77 2.58 -23.64
N ALA A 403 -27.90 2.95 -22.69
CA ALA A 403 -26.46 2.74 -22.82
C ALA A 403 -26.07 1.27 -23.01
N PRO A 404 -26.62 0.30 -22.25
CA PRO A 404 -26.29 -1.12 -22.43
C PRO A 404 -26.67 -1.65 -23.80
N ALA A 405 -27.86 -1.30 -24.31
CA ALA A 405 -28.32 -1.75 -25.62
C ALA A 405 -27.38 -1.25 -26.73
N LEU A 406 -27.04 0.05 -26.73
CA LEU A 406 -26.13 0.64 -27.72
C LEU A 406 -24.72 0.03 -27.62
N ALA A 407 -24.23 -0.27 -26.42
CA ALA A 407 -22.92 -0.92 -26.26
C ALA A 407 -22.92 -2.36 -26.82
N LEU A 408 -24.01 -3.09 -26.65
CA LEU A 408 -24.18 -4.45 -27.18
C LEU A 408 -24.39 -4.47 -28.70
N GLU A 409 -24.96 -3.42 -29.30
CA GLU A 409 -25.04 -3.27 -30.76
C GLU A 409 -23.64 -3.17 -31.41
N LEU A 410 -22.67 -2.57 -30.70
CA LEU A 410 -21.29 -2.47 -31.18
C LEU A 410 -20.50 -3.79 -31.06
N TRP A 411 -21.03 -4.79 -30.36
CA TRP A 411 -20.34 -6.05 -30.02
C TRP A 411 -19.58 -6.71 -31.19
N PRO A 412 -20.16 -6.81 -32.42
CA PRO A 412 -19.47 -7.40 -33.56
C PRO A 412 -18.21 -6.64 -34.00
N GLU A 413 -18.15 -5.33 -33.77
CA GLU A 413 -17.03 -4.46 -34.15
C GLU A 413 -15.93 -4.41 -33.07
N LEU A 414 -16.22 -4.89 -31.86
CA LEU A 414 -15.30 -4.86 -30.73
C LEU A 414 -14.27 -5.98 -30.82
N ASN A 415 -13.01 -5.65 -30.55
CA ASN A 415 -11.97 -6.64 -30.29
C ASN A 415 -12.15 -7.29 -28.90
N VAL A 416 -11.40 -8.35 -28.62
CA VAL A 416 -11.51 -9.10 -27.37
C VAL A 416 -11.29 -8.24 -26.12
N LEU A 417 -10.32 -7.31 -26.14
CA LEU A 417 -10.05 -6.42 -25.00
C LEU A 417 -11.21 -5.45 -24.75
N GLN A 418 -11.77 -4.90 -25.82
CA GLN A 418 -12.92 -4.00 -25.78
C GLN A 418 -14.17 -4.70 -25.25
N ARG A 419 -14.45 -5.92 -25.72
CA ARG A 419 -15.56 -6.75 -25.22
C ARG A 419 -15.46 -7.00 -23.72
N ARG A 420 -14.27 -7.36 -23.23
CA ARG A 420 -14.04 -7.59 -21.80
C ARG A 420 -14.24 -6.33 -20.97
N ALA A 421 -13.65 -5.20 -21.41
CA ALA A 421 -13.82 -3.93 -20.73
C ALA A 421 -15.31 -3.51 -20.69
N ALA A 422 -16.03 -3.69 -21.80
CA ALA A 422 -17.46 -3.43 -21.88
C ALA A 422 -18.27 -4.33 -20.94
N LEU A 423 -18.05 -5.65 -20.94
CA LEU A 423 -18.71 -6.58 -20.02
C LEU A 423 -18.44 -6.22 -18.56
N ALA A 424 -17.18 -5.98 -18.21
CA ALA A 424 -16.80 -5.61 -16.85
C ALA A 424 -17.53 -4.34 -16.37
N SER A 425 -17.75 -3.37 -17.26
CA SER A 425 -18.50 -2.15 -16.98
C SER A 425 -20.02 -2.39 -16.93
N LEU A 426 -20.59 -3.05 -17.94
CA LEU A 426 -22.04 -3.29 -18.04
C LEU A 426 -22.57 -4.11 -16.87
N THR A 427 -21.83 -5.15 -16.48
CA THR A 427 -22.19 -6.03 -15.36
C THR A 427 -21.96 -5.41 -13.98
N SER A 428 -21.53 -4.14 -13.91
CA SER A 428 -21.38 -3.41 -12.66
C SER A 428 -22.66 -2.68 -12.20
N SER A 429 -23.76 -2.80 -12.95
CA SER A 429 -25.06 -2.19 -12.62
C SER A 429 -26.21 -3.14 -12.96
N LYS A 430 -27.35 -3.01 -12.28
CA LYS A 430 -28.52 -3.87 -12.55
C LYS A 430 -29.00 -3.79 -14.00
N ASN A 431 -29.13 -2.56 -14.51
CA ASN A 431 -29.59 -2.35 -15.88
C ASN A 431 -28.65 -3.02 -16.91
N GLY A 432 -27.34 -2.81 -16.78
CA GLY A 432 -26.38 -3.43 -17.68
C GLY A 432 -26.28 -4.95 -17.50
N GLY A 433 -26.36 -5.46 -16.26
CA GLY A 433 -26.39 -6.89 -15.97
C GLY A 433 -27.57 -7.61 -16.62
N SER A 434 -28.78 -7.06 -16.47
CA SER A 434 -29.97 -7.62 -17.12
C SER A 434 -29.87 -7.59 -18.64
N ALA A 435 -29.34 -6.51 -19.22
CA ALA A 435 -29.11 -6.42 -20.67
C ALA A 435 -28.12 -7.47 -21.18
N VAL A 436 -27.05 -7.75 -20.43
CA VAL A 436 -26.08 -8.81 -20.75
C VAL A 436 -26.73 -10.19 -20.70
N VAL A 437 -27.49 -10.50 -19.64
CA VAL A 437 -28.21 -11.79 -19.52
C VAL A 437 -29.16 -11.99 -20.70
N GLN A 438 -29.92 -10.95 -21.07
CA GLN A 438 -30.82 -10.98 -22.22
C GLN A 438 -30.08 -11.15 -23.55
N ALA A 439 -28.95 -10.47 -23.76
CA ALA A 439 -28.15 -10.62 -24.96
C ALA A 439 -27.57 -12.03 -25.12
N ILE A 440 -27.19 -12.67 -24.01
CA ILE A 440 -26.72 -14.07 -24.01
C ILE A 440 -27.87 -15.01 -24.40
N LYS A 441 -29.04 -14.85 -23.78
CA LYS A 441 -30.21 -15.68 -24.08
C LYS A 441 -30.72 -15.49 -25.50
N GLY A 442 -30.68 -14.25 -26.00
CA GLY A 442 -31.04 -13.88 -27.38
C GLY A 442 -30.00 -14.25 -28.43
N GLY A 443 -28.80 -14.71 -28.02
CA GLY A 443 -27.72 -15.12 -28.92
C GLY A 443 -26.94 -13.99 -29.57
N SER A 444 -27.21 -12.73 -29.23
CA SER A 444 -26.43 -11.57 -29.71
C SER A 444 -25.08 -11.42 -29.00
N LEU A 445 -24.96 -11.96 -27.78
CA LEU A 445 -23.70 -12.09 -27.05
C LEU A 445 -23.32 -13.57 -26.91
N PRO A 446 -22.17 -14.01 -27.47
CA PRO A 446 -21.73 -15.41 -27.35
C PRO A 446 -21.44 -15.80 -25.89
N LYS A 447 -21.95 -16.95 -25.44
CA LYS A 447 -21.65 -17.51 -24.09
C LYS A 447 -20.14 -17.63 -23.82
N ALA A 448 -19.33 -17.87 -24.85
CA ALA A 448 -17.87 -17.99 -24.75
C ALA A 448 -17.15 -16.66 -24.41
N ASP A 449 -17.81 -15.51 -24.58
CA ASP A 449 -17.25 -14.21 -24.22
C ASP A 449 -17.42 -13.90 -22.70
N VAL A 450 -18.17 -14.72 -21.96
CA VAL A 450 -18.48 -14.54 -20.54
C VAL A 450 -17.57 -15.41 -19.68
N ASP A 451 -16.74 -14.77 -18.85
CA ASP A 451 -15.85 -15.46 -17.91
C ASP A 451 -16.47 -15.62 -16.51
N ALA A 452 -15.79 -16.37 -15.65
CA ALA A 452 -16.25 -16.64 -14.27
C ALA A 452 -16.39 -15.35 -13.45
N ALA A 453 -15.48 -14.39 -13.62
CA ALA A 453 -15.53 -13.10 -12.91
C ALA A 453 -16.77 -12.27 -13.31
N THR A 454 -17.17 -12.35 -14.58
CA THR A 454 -18.38 -11.71 -15.10
C THR A 454 -19.64 -12.37 -14.52
N LEU A 455 -19.69 -13.70 -14.44
CA LEU A 455 -20.82 -14.42 -13.83
C LEU A 455 -20.96 -14.14 -12.33
N ASP A 456 -19.83 -14.15 -11.62
CA ASP A 456 -19.79 -13.79 -10.21
C ASP A 456 -20.34 -12.37 -9.99
N LYS A 457 -19.90 -11.41 -10.80
CA LYS A 457 -20.41 -10.03 -10.73
C LYS A 457 -21.91 -9.93 -11.08
N LEU A 458 -22.37 -10.64 -12.11
CA LEU A 458 -23.80 -10.70 -12.45
C LEU A 458 -24.63 -11.22 -11.27
N HIS A 459 -24.15 -12.26 -10.57
CA HIS A 459 -24.82 -12.78 -9.38
C HIS A 459 -24.87 -11.78 -8.24
N VAL A 460 -23.77 -11.05 -7.98
CA VAL A 460 -23.76 -9.98 -6.98
C VAL A 460 -24.76 -8.87 -7.30
N VAL A 461 -24.82 -8.44 -8.56
CA VAL A 461 -25.65 -7.29 -8.98
C VAL A 461 -27.13 -7.63 -9.11
N LEU A 462 -27.45 -8.79 -9.69
CA LEU A 462 -28.84 -9.20 -9.98
C LEU A 462 -29.44 -10.08 -8.88
N GLY A 463 -28.63 -10.72 -8.04
CA GLY A 463 -29.08 -11.63 -7.00
C GLY A 463 -29.82 -12.84 -7.59
N ASP A 464 -31.02 -13.10 -7.09
CA ASP A 464 -31.88 -14.24 -7.48
C ASP A 464 -32.75 -13.95 -8.70
N ASP A 465 -32.30 -13.09 -9.63
CA ASP A 465 -33.03 -12.81 -10.87
C ASP A 465 -33.34 -14.12 -11.63
N PRO A 466 -34.61 -14.39 -11.99
CA PRO A 466 -35.00 -15.68 -12.57
C PRO A 466 -34.27 -16.02 -13.88
N GLU A 467 -33.92 -15.01 -14.67
CA GLU A 467 -33.23 -15.23 -15.93
C GLU A 467 -31.75 -15.52 -15.73
N LEU A 468 -31.12 -14.84 -14.75
CA LEU A 468 -29.77 -15.19 -14.33
C LEU A 468 -29.75 -16.61 -13.75
N VAL A 469 -30.70 -16.98 -12.89
CA VAL A 469 -30.79 -18.34 -12.35
C VAL A 469 -30.95 -19.38 -13.47
N SER A 470 -31.78 -19.10 -14.47
CA SER A 470 -31.92 -19.96 -15.65
C SER A 470 -30.60 -20.08 -16.43
N LEU A 471 -29.91 -18.96 -16.67
CA LEU A 471 -28.63 -18.94 -17.36
C LEU A 471 -27.57 -19.72 -16.56
N MET A 472 -27.48 -19.49 -15.26
CA MET A 472 -26.60 -20.21 -14.34
C MET A 472 -26.94 -21.71 -14.26
N SER A 473 -28.21 -22.09 -14.40
CA SER A 473 -28.64 -23.48 -14.47
C SER A 473 -28.26 -24.15 -15.80
N GLU A 474 -28.36 -23.43 -16.92
CA GLU A 474 -27.79 -23.88 -18.20
C GLU A 474 -26.26 -24.01 -18.12
N MET A 475 -25.64 -23.22 -17.24
CA MET A 475 -24.23 -23.24 -16.90
C MET A 475 -23.95 -24.04 -15.62
N ALA A 476 -24.88 -24.89 -15.13
CA ALA A 476 -24.82 -25.52 -13.80
C ALA A 476 -23.61 -26.45 -13.59
N SER A 477 -22.93 -26.84 -14.67
CA SER A 477 -21.61 -27.47 -14.64
C SER A 477 -20.54 -26.62 -13.94
N LEU A 478 -20.81 -25.32 -13.70
CA LEU A 478 -19.93 -24.37 -13.03
C LEU A 478 -20.05 -24.32 -11.50
N PHE A 479 -21.00 -25.02 -10.85
CA PHE A 479 -21.06 -25.08 -9.37
C PHE A 479 -20.56 -26.43 -8.87
N ARG A 480 -19.61 -26.42 -7.92
CA ARG A 480 -18.99 -27.66 -7.42
C ARG A 480 -19.33 -27.93 -5.95
N PRO A 481 -19.47 -29.21 -5.55
CA PRO A 481 -19.59 -29.57 -4.15
C PRO A 481 -18.24 -29.41 -3.44
N VAL A 482 -18.25 -28.80 -2.26
CA VAL A 482 -17.07 -28.50 -1.45
C VAL A 482 -17.35 -28.84 0.01
N LEU A 483 -16.35 -29.34 0.75
CA LEU A 483 -16.48 -29.58 2.19
C LEU A 483 -16.40 -28.27 2.95
N ARG A 484 -17.41 -27.97 3.76
CA ARG A 484 -17.48 -26.85 4.71
C ARG A 484 -17.31 -27.37 6.12
N LEU A 485 -16.43 -26.74 6.88
CA LEU A 485 -16.19 -26.95 8.31
C LEU A 485 -16.61 -25.68 9.07
N ASP A 486 -17.43 -25.81 10.11
CA ASP A 486 -18.08 -24.69 10.80
C ASP A 486 -17.29 -24.10 11.99
N GLY A 487 -16.05 -24.54 12.22
CA GLY A 487 -15.21 -24.03 13.31
C GLY A 487 -15.51 -24.63 14.68
N LYS A 488 -16.23 -25.76 14.75
CA LYS A 488 -16.38 -26.54 15.98
C LYS A 488 -15.44 -27.74 15.97
N ASP A 489 -15.03 -28.22 17.15
CA ASP A 489 -14.13 -29.39 17.31
C ASP A 489 -14.67 -30.68 16.64
N THR A 490 -15.98 -30.75 16.42
CA THR A 490 -16.63 -31.86 15.72
C THR A 490 -16.63 -31.72 14.20
N ALA A 491 -16.12 -30.62 13.64
CA ALA A 491 -16.14 -30.36 12.19
C ALA A 491 -14.97 -31.03 11.46
N TRP A 492 -15.05 -32.35 11.26
CA TRP A 492 -14.07 -33.13 10.51
C TRP A 492 -14.68 -34.38 9.84
N ALA A 493 -13.91 -35.01 8.94
CA ALA A 493 -14.29 -36.23 8.23
C ALA A 493 -13.55 -37.46 8.79
N ASP A 494 -14.31 -38.49 9.15
CA ASP A 494 -13.82 -39.72 9.77
C ASP A 494 -13.19 -40.65 8.72
N THR A 495 -11.90 -40.42 8.45
CA THR A 495 -11.19 -40.95 7.28
C THR A 495 -10.19 -42.06 7.61
N ASP A 496 -9.73 -42.15 8.86
CA ASP A 496 -8.78 -43.17 9.38
C ASP A 496 -7.55 -43.40 8.48
N ILE A 497 -6.93 -42.31 8.02
CA ILE A 497 -5.83 -42.33 7.07
C ILE A 497 -4.52 -42.74 7.74
N THR A 498 -3.72 -43.52 7.01
CA THR A 498 -2.34 -43.88 7.37
C THR A 498 -1.34 -43.30 6.38
N LEU A 499 -0.28 -42.67 6.88
CA LEU A 499 0.86 -42.19 6.10
C LEU A 499 2.12 -42.94 6.51
N ASP A 500 2.68 -43.71 5.58
CA ASP A 500 3.90 -44.49 5.77
C ASP A 500 4.88 -44.25 4.61
N GLY A 501 6.18 -44.26 4.89
CA GLY A 501 7.23 -44.01 3.89
C GLY A 501 7.13 -42.62 3.23
N PRO A 502 7.64 -42.46 1.99
CA PRO A 502 7.48 -41.21 1.24
C PRO A 502 6.01 -40.97 0.86
N PHE A 503 5.52 -39.75 1.04
CA PHE A 503 4.13 -39.41 0.68
C PHE A 503 4.00 -37.95 0.25
N THR A 504 2.86 -37.62 -0.35
CA THR A 504 2.44 -36.23 -0.59
C THR A 504 0.98 -36.06 -0.19
N VAL A 505 0.70 -35.12 0.71
CA VAL A 505 -0.66 -34.69 1.07
C VAL A 505 -0.89 -33.33 0.43
N GLU A 506 -1.99 -33.17 -0.31
CA GLU A 506 -2.32 -31.90 -0.95
C GLU A 506 -3.83 -31.64 -0.90
N SER A 507 -4.22 -30.36 -0.80
CA SER A 507 -5.63 -29.93 -0.77
C SER A 507 -5.72 -28.45 -1.14
N TRP A 508 -6.84 -28.06 -1.75
CA TRP A 508 -7.26 -26.67 -1.73
C TRP A 508 -7.94 -26.35 -0.41
N VAL A 509 -7.56 -25.22 0.20
CA VAL A 509 -7.99 -24.80 1.53
C VAL A 509 -8.38 -23.33 1.49
N LYS A 510 -9.56 -22.99 2.00
CA LYS A 510 -10.00 -21.61 2.23
C LYS A 510 -10.46 -21.47 3.67
N LEU A 511 -9.77 -20.69 4.49
CA LEU A 511 -10.08 -20.54 5.92
C LEU A 511 -10.76 -19.22 6.21
N ASP A 512 -11.65 -19.21 7.19
CA ASP A 512 -12.30 -18.00 7.68
C ASP A 512 -11.30 -17.09 8.43
N GLY A 513 -11.72 -15.87 8.78
CA GLY A 513 -10.88 -14.91 9.51
C GLY A 513 -10.34 -15.41 10.85
N GLY A 514 -9.11 -15.01 11.19
CA GLY A 514 -8.46 -15.39 12.45
C GLY A 514 -7.76 -16.75 12.42
N ILE A 515 -7.12 -17.05 11.27
CA ILE A 515 -6.37 -18.29 11.01
C ILE A 515 -5.29 -18.51 12.07
N ASP A 516 -5.40 -19.61 12.80
CA ASP A 516 -4.40 -20.03 13.80
C ASP A 516 -4.40 -21.55 14.00
N ASN A 517 -3.72 -22.05 15.03
CA ASN A 517 -3.58 -23.49 15.32
C ASN A 517 -4.88 -24.26 15.54
N LYS A 518 -6.00 -23.57 15.77
CA LYS A 518 -7.34 -24.15 15.76
C LYS A 518 -7.83 -24.59 14.39
N ASP A 519 -7.16 -24.18 13.31
CA ASP A 519 -7.49 -24.55 11.94
C ASP A 519 -6.51 -25.62 11.45
N GLY A 520 -7.01 -26.69 10.85
CA GLY A 520 -6.19 -27.80 10.38
C GLY A 520 -6.81 -28.57 9.22
N ILE A 521 -5.96 -29.22 8.43
CA ILE A 521 -6.38 -29.96 7.23
C ILE A 521 -6.32 -31.47 7.42
N LEU A 522 -5.44 -31.96 8.29
CA LEU A 522 -5.24 -33.38 8.57
C LEU A 522 -4.54 -33.56 9.90
N GLY A 523 -5.07 -34.40 10.78
CA GLY A 523 -4.36 -34.75 12.00
C GLY A 523 -4.96 -35.89 12.80
N ALA A 524 -4.23 -36.31 13.83
CA ALA A 524 -4.69 -37.22 14.87
C ALA A 524 -4.06 -36.85 16.23
N PRO A 525 -4.79 -37.08 17.34
CA PRO A 525 -4.32 -36.75 18.68
C PRO A 525 -2.94 -37.33 18.99
N GLY A 526 -1.97 -36.47 19.32
CA GLY A 526 -0.62 -36.88 19.75
C GLY A 526 0.28 -37.46 18.66
N VAL A 527 -0.18 -37.52 17.40
CA VAL A 527 0.56 -38.16 16.29
C VAL A 527 1.07 -37.11 15.31
N LEU A 528 0.14 -36.44 14.62
CA LEU A 528 0.42 -35.48 13.55
C LEU A 528 -0.69 -34.43 13.56
N ASP A 529 -0.33 -33.18 13.32
CA ASP A 529 -1.27 -32.09 13.18
C ASP A 529 -0.79 -31.13 12.08
N MET A 530 -1.40 -31.23 10.90
CA MET A 530 -1.17 -30.30 9.79
C MET A 530 -2.11 -29.10 9.95
N ASN A 531 -1.67 -28.12 10.74
CA ASN A 531 -2.45 -26.95 11.14
C ASN A 531 -1.74 -25.63 10.81
N PHE A 532 -2.27 -24.53 11.35
CA PHE A 532 -1.69 -23.20 11.18
C PHE A 532 -1.09 -22.68 12.49
N PHE A 533 -0.28 -21.63 12.43
CA PHE A 533 0.12 -20.86 13.61
C PHE A 533 0.47 -19.44 13.21
N GLY A 534 -0.19 -18.44 13.80
CA GLY A 534 -0.01 -17.03 13.40
C GLY A 534 -0.26 -16.77 11.90
N GLY A 535 -1.17 -17.56 11.31
CA GLY A 535 -1.53 -17.54 9.88
C GLY A 535 -0.61 -18.34 8.96
N GLN A 536 0.47 -18.97 9.44
CA GLN A 536 1.37 -19.79 8.61
C GLN A 536 0.98 -21.25 8.68
N PHE A 537 0.95 -21.94 7.54
CA PHE A 537 0.74 -23.39 7.51
C PHE A 537 1.96 -24.12 8.10
N ARG A 538 1.74 -25.19 8.85
CA ARG A 538 2.81 -26.01 9.43
C ARG A 538 2.43 -27.48 9.50
N VAL A 539 3.47 -28.31 9.65
CA VAL A 539 3.33 -29.72 10.02
C VAL A 539 3.89 -29.87 11.43
N TRP A 540 3.02 -30.07 12.40
CA TRP A 540 3.39 -30.39 13.77
C TRP A 540 3.33 -31.90 13.97
N VAL A 541 4.36 -32.45 14.62
CA VAL A 541 4.53 -33.88 14.86
C VAL A 541 4.65 -34.12 16.37
N GLY A 542 3.97 -35.16 16.86
CA GLY A 542 4.00 -35.56 18.26
C GLY A 542 5.38 -35.99 18.76
N GLY A 543 5.48 -36.22 20.07
CA GLY A 543 6.76 -36.49 20.73
C GLY A 543 7.63 -35.24 20.80
N GLU A 544 8.93 -35.36 20.49
CA GLU A 544 9.92 -34.28 20.63
C GLU A 544 10.14 -33.46 19.35
N ILE A 545 9.49 -33.82 18.23
CA ILE A 545 9.72 -33.14 16.94
C ILE A 545 9.02 -31.78 16.90
N HIS A 546 7.76 -31.73 17.34
CA HIS A 546 6.89 -30.55 17.28
C HIS A 546 6.81 -29.98 15.86
N ASP A 547 7.04 -28.68 15.67
CA ASP A 547 7.08 -28.07 14.34
C ASP A 547 8.19 -28.71 13.49
N ALA A 548 7.79 -29.61 12.59
CA ALA A 548 8.67 -30.30 11.67
C ALA A 548 9.00 -29.43 10.47
N ILE A 549 8.04 -28.62 10.00
CA ILE A 549 8.22 -27.61 8.96
C ILE A 549 7.14 -26.53 9.10
N VAL A 550 7.49 -25.27 8.83
CA VAL A 550 6.59 -24.11 8.91
C VAL A 550 6.75 -23.28 7.63
N ALA A 551 5.65 -22.93 6.99
CA ALA A 551 5.64 -22.09 5.80
C ALA A 551 6.14 -20.68 6.12
N LYS A 552 6.87 -20.07 5.19
CA LYS A 552 7.33 -18.68 5.28
C LYS A 552 6.17 -17.72 5.07
N LYS A 553 5.30 -18.01 4.09
CA LYS A 553 4.15 -17.18 3.75
C LYS A 553 2.97 -17.42 4.69
N LYS A 554 2.31 -16.34 5.10
CA LYS A 554 1.02 -16.39 5.79
C LYS A 554 -0.10 -16.61 4.77
N MET A 555 -1.09 -17.39 5.17
CA MET A 555 -2.35 -17.50 4.43
C MET A 555 -3.20 -16.25 4.61
N THR A 556 -3.99 -15.95 3.58
CA THR A 556 -5.03 -14.92 3.64
C THR A 556 -6.36 -15.61 3.91
N ALA A 557 -7.15 -15.07 4.83
CA ALA A 557 -8.51 -15.53 5.07
C ALA A 557 -9.40 -15.37 3.83
N ASP A 558 -10.43 -16.22 3.74
CA ASP A 558 -11.45 -16.27 2.69
C ASP A 558 -10.91 -16.47 1.28
N VAL A 559 -9.69 -17.02 1.17
CA VAL A 559 -9.02 -17.29 -0.12
C VAL A 559 -8.65 -18.75 -0.26
N TRP A 560 -9.03 -19.33 -1.40
CA TRP A 560 -8.57 -20.66 -1.82
C TRP A 560 -7.06 -20.66 -2.06
N THR A 561 -6.34 -21.48 -1.29
CA THR A 561 -4.91 -21.73 -1.44
C THR A 561 -4.68 -23.22 -1.55
N HIS A 562 -3.99 -23.65 -2.60
CA HIS A 562 -3.53 -25.03 -2.68
C HIS A 562 -2.33 -25.21 -1.76
N ILE A 563 -2.42 -26.17 -0.86
CA ILE A 563 -1.33 -26.54 0.04
C ILE A 563 -0.90 -27.96 -0.33
N ALA A 564 0.41 -28.18 -0.51
CA ALA A 564 0.97 -29.51 -0.60
C ALA A 564 2.15 -29.70 0.35
N VAL A 565 2.22 -30.88 0.95
CA VAL A 565 3.29 -31.34 1.83
C VAL A 565 3.83 -32.64 1.29
N ALA A 566 5.07 -32.63 0.80
CA ALA A 566 5.77 -33.82 0.36
C ALA A 566 6.79 -34.25 1.41
N ARG A 567 6.71 -35.49 1.89
CA ARG A 567 7.73 -36.13 2.74
C ARG A 567 8.56 -37.09 1.91
N ALA A 568 9.87 -36.87 1.84
CA ALA A 568 10.81 -37.76 1.15
C ALA A 568 11.18 -38.99 2.00
N SER A 569 11.93 -39.94 1.43
CA SER A 569 12.35 -41.18 2.10
C SER A 569 13.29 -40.97 3.29
N ASP A 570 13.96 -39.81 3.36
CA ASP A 570 14.78 -39.40 4.50
C ASP A 570 13.96 -38.76 5.63
N GLY A 571 12.63 -38.74 5.52
CA GLY A 571 11.71 -38.16 6.49
C GLY A 571 11.66 -36.63 6.48
N LYS A 572 12.31 -35.95 5.52
CA LYS A 572 12.24 -34.49 5.40
C LYS A 572 11.01 -34.05 4.61
N PHE A 573 10.46 -32.92 5.01
CA PHE A 573 9.28 -32.31 4.40
C PHE A 573 9.63 -31.14 3.49
N ARG A 574 8.76 -30.89 2.52
CA ARG A 574 8.71 -29.67 1.72
C ARG A 574 7.27 -29.17 1.67
N ILE A 575 7.08 -27.87 1.85
CA ILE A 575 5.78 -27.20 1.71
C ILE A 575 5.74 -26.48 0.37
N TYR A 576 4.62 -26.63 -0.32
CA TYR A 576 4.28 -25.91 -1.54
C TYR A 576 2.96 -25.17 -1.34
N LEU A 577 2.87 -23.95 -1.85
CA LEU A 577 1.67 -23.13 -1.85
C LEU A 577 1.35 -22.72 -3.29
N ASN A 578 0.13 -23.00 -3.76
CA ASN A 578 -0.31 -22.76 -5.15
C ASN A 578 0.64 -23.34 -6.21
N GLY A 579 1.10 -24.56 -5.96
CA GLY A 579 2.01 -25.28 -6.86
C GLY A 579 3.48 -24.90 -6.74
N GLU A 580 3.82 -23.82 -6.03
CA GLU A 580 5.20 -23.33 -5.89
C GLU A 580 5.82 -23.70 -4.55
N MET A 581 7.12 -24.02 -4.55
CA MET A 581 7.84 -24.37 -3.32
C MET A 581 7.98 -23.14 -2.42
N ASP A 582 7.53 -23.24 -1.17
CA ASP A 582 7.67 -22.20 -0.16
C ASP A 582 8.94 -22.43 0.68
N THR A 583 9.12 -23.66 1.16
CA THR A 583 10.25 -24.03 2.01
C THR A 583 10.51 -25.54 2.02
N ASP A 584 11.78 -25.90 2.16
CA ASP A 584 12.28 -27.27 2.36
C ASP A 584 13.08 -27.40 3.67
N SER A 585 13.16 -26.32 4.46
CA SER A 585 13.82 -26.29 5.76
C SER A 585 12.98 -27.02 6.80
N SER A 586 13.23 -28.32 6.95
CA SER A 586 12.47 -29.21 7.83
C SER A 586 13.34 -30.04 8.77
N LYS A 587 12.76 -30.45 9.90
CA LYS A 587 13.25 -31.55 10.73
C LYS A 587 12.86 -32.88 10.08
N THR A 588 13.65 -33.92 10.36
CA THR A 588 13.38 -35.29 9.92
C THR A 588 12.33 -35.95 10.82
N ALA A 589 11.25 -36.47 10.23
CA ALA A 589 10.24 -37.28 10.91
C ALA A 589 9.92 -38.55 10.09
N PRO A 590 10.67 -39.65 10.27
CA PRO A 590 10.52 -40.87 9.46
C PRO A 590 9.40 -41.79 9.94
N GLN A 591 8.83 -41.54 11.12
CA GLN A 591 7.82 -42.41 11.72
C GLN A 591 6.53 -42.50 10.89
N LYS A 592 5.82 -43.61 11.06
CA LYS A 592 4.49 -43.82 10.51
C LYS A 592 3.46 -42.95 11.25
N PHE A 593 2.47 -42.41 10.53
CA PHE A 593 1.35 -41.67 11.11
C PHE A 593 0.04 -42.40 10.83
N GLU A 594 -0.76 -42.64 11.86
CA GLU A 594 -1.99 -43.45 11.78
C GLU A 594 -3.18 -42.69 12.35
N HIS A 595 -4.39 -43.15 12.02
CA HIS A 595 -5.66 -42.63 12.51
C HIS A 595 -5.96 -41.16 12.15
N LEU A 596 -5.40 -40.70 11.04
CA LEU A 596 -5.51 -39.30 10.61
C LEU A 596 -6.91 -38.99 10.08
N ARG A 597 -7.41 -37.82 10.45
CA ARG A 597 -8.75 -37.32 10.12
C ARG A 597 -8.64 -36.01 9.36
N VAL A 598 -9.32 -35.92 8.22
CA VAL A 598 -9.35 -34.70 7.41
C VAL A 598 -10.16 -33.61 8.14
N GLY A 599 -9.58 -32.41 8.25
CA GLY A 599 -10.16 -31.25 8.92
C GLY A 599 -9.97 -31.20 10.45
N TRP A 600 -9.43 -32.26 11.06
CA TRP A 600 -9.19 -32.32 12.50
C TRP A 600 -7.89 -31.58 12.90
N THR A 601 -7.86 -31.03 14.12
CA THR A 601 -6.71 -30.31 14.71
C THR A 601 -6.65 -30.49 16.24
N ALA A 602 -5.48 -30.34 16.84
CA ALA A 602 -5.26 -30.62 18.27
C ALA A 602 -5.89 -29.63 19.28
N PRO A 603 -5.97 -28.30 19.03
CA PRO A 603 -6.48 -27.35 20.04
C PRO A 603 -7.96 -27.46 20.42
N ALA A 604 -8.67 -28.48 19.92
CA ALA A 604 -10.07 -28.81 20.24
C ALA A 604 -11.06 -27.64 20.06
N GLN A 605 -10.76 -26.74 19.13
CA GLN A 605 -11.63 -25.63 18.73
C GLN A 605 -12.26 -25.90 17.35
N GLY A 606 -11.52 -26.56 16.45
CA GLY A 606 -11.99 -27.02 15.15
C GLY A 606 -11.85 -25.99 14.03
N THR A 607 -11.70 -26.50 12.82
CA THR A 607 -11.37 -25.70 11.64
C THR A 607 -12.58 -24.93 11.12
N ALA A 608 -12.44 -23.62 10.96
CA ALA A 608 -13.44 -22.79 10.28
C ALA A 608 -12.98 -22.53 8.85
N GLY A 609 -13.54 -23.26 7.89
CA GLY A 609 -13.08 -23.14 6.52
C GLY A 609 -13.71 -24.10 5.54
N TRP A 610 -13.06 -24.25 4.40
CA TRP A 610 -13.50 -25.02 3.25
C TRP A 610 -12.33 -25.85 2.73
N LEU A 611 -12.61 -27.10 2.38
CA LEU A 611 -11.65 -28.02 1.78
C LEU A 611 -12.20 -28.57 0.46
N SER A 612 -11.32 -28.67 -0.54
CA SER A 612 -11.64 -29.28 -1.82
C SER A 612 -10.40 -30.00 -2.38
N GLU A 613 -10.62 -31.02 -3.20
CA GLU A 613 -9.55 -31.79 -3.87
C GLU A 613 -8.48 -32.31 -2.91
N PHE A 614 -8.88 -32.96 -1.82
CA PHE A 614 -7.96 -33.54 -0.86
C PHE A 614 -7.37 -34.83 -1.42
N ARG A 615 -6.04 -34.90 -1.51
CA ARG A 615 -5.30 -35.99 -2.16
C ARG A 615 -4.17 -36.48 -1.29
N ILE A 616 -3.95 -37.79 -1.34
CA ILE A 616 -2.77 -38.43 -0.74
C ILE A 616 -2.12 -39.35 -1.75
N TRP A 617 -0.85 -39.11 -2.01
CA TRP A 617 0.02 -39.94 -2.82
C TRP A 617 0.93 -40.77 -1.92
N ASP A 618 1.09 -42.05 -2.21
CA ASP A 618 2.02 -42.95 -1.50
C ASP A 618 3.48 -42.78 -1.95
N ARG A 619 3.83 -41.58 -2.42
CA ARG A 619 5.18 -41.15 -2.81
C ARG A 619 5.38 -39.66 -2.58
N ALA A 620 6.65 -39.26 -2.47
CA ALA A 620 7.03 -37.85 -2.59
C ALA A 620 6.92 -37.40 -4.06
N ARG A 621 6.10 -36.39 -4.32
CA ARG A 621 6.00 -35.73 -5.62
C ARG A 621 7.08 -34.64 -5.75
N SER A 622 7.55 -34.44 -6.97
CA SER A 622 8.49 -33.36 -7.31
C SER A 622 7.79 -32.01 -7.41
N ALA A 623 8.57 -30.92 -7.38
CA ALA A 623 8.05 -29.57 -7.55
C ALA A 623 7.31 -29.39 -8.89
N ASP A 624 7.85 -29.96 -9.98
CA ASP A 624 7.25 -29.85 -11.31
C ASP A 624 5.93 -30.62 -11.42
N GLU A 625 5.84 -31.78 -10.77
CA GLU A 625 4.59 -32.56 -10.73
C GLU A 625 3.49 -31.82 -9.97
N ILE A 626 3.81 -31.30 -8.77
CA ILE A 626 2.85 -30.53 -7.97
C ILE A 626 2.43 -29.27 -8.73
N ARG A 627 3.39 -28.54 -9.30
CA ARG A 627 3.12 -27.34 -10.12
C ARG A 627 2.30 -27.65 -11.39
N GLY A 628 2.40 -28.87 -11.90
CA GLY A 628 1.76 -29.30 -13.15
C GLY A 628 0.27 -29.63 -13.03
N ASP A 629 -0.20 -30.03 -11.85
CA ASP A 629 -1.60 -30.48 -11.67
C ASP A 629 -2.27 -30.10 -10.34
N PHE A 630 -1.74 -29.12 -9.61
CA PHE A 630 -2.39 -28.61 -8.40
C PHE A 630 -3.81 -28.07 -8.66
N ASP A 631 -4.08 -27.61 -9.89
CA ASP A 631 -5.35 -27.09 -10.39
C ASP A 631 -6.15 -28.13 -11.18
N ARG A 632 -5.73 -29.40 -11.25
CA ARG A 632 -6.54 -30.47 -11.87
C ARG A 632 -7.70 -30.85 -10.97
N SER A 633 -8.72 -31.49 -11.51
CA SER A 633 -9.60 -32.41 -10.80
C SER A 633 -9.56 -33.74 -11.56
N PHE A 634 -9.55 -34.86 -10.82
CA PHE A 634 -9.62 -36.22 -11.37
C PHE A 634 -11.02 -36.82 -11.21
N GLU A 635 -12.01 -36.01 -10.84
CA GLU A 635 -13.41 -36.44 -10.73
C GLU A 635 -13.92 -36.94 -12.10
N GLY A 636 -14.48 -38.15 -12.12
CA GLY A 636 -14.94 -38.79 -13.36
C GLY A 636 -13.84 -39.36 -14.25
N GLU A 637 -12.57 -39.28 -13.84
CA GLU A 637 -11.42 -39.85 -14.55
C GLU A 637 -10.88 -41.12 -13.88
N ALA A 638 -10.07 -41.89 -14.62
CA ALA A 638 -9.30 -42.98 -14.02
C ALA A 638 -8.29 -42.38 -13.02
N ARG A 639 -8.33 -42.85 -11.78
CA ARG A 639 -7.45 -42.36 -10.71
C ARG A 639 -5.98 -42.55 -11.11
N PRO A 640 -5.14 -41.49 -11.03
CA PRO A 640 -3.70 -41.62 -11.27
C PRO A 640 -3.05 -42.71 -10.42
N SER A 641 -2.04 -43.39 -10.97
CA SER A 641 -1.25 -44.36 -10.23
C SER A 641 -0.64 -43.71 -8.99
N ARG A 642 -0.65 -44.42 -7.84
CA ARG A 642 -0.06 -43.97 -6.57
C ARG A 642 -0.84 -42.87 -5.83
N LEU A 643 -1.96 -42.39 -6.39
CA LEU A 643 -2.94 -41.61 -5.63
C LEU A 643 -3.80 -42.58 -4.82
N VAL A 644 -3.57 -42.65 -3.50
CA VAL A 644 -4.20 -43.65 -2.63
C VAL A 644 -5.47 -43.14 -1.97
N HIS A 645 -5.53 -41.86 -1.62
CA HIS A 645 -6.76 -41.19 -1.18
C HIS A 645 -7.10 -40.01 -2.07
N TYR A 646 -8.38 -39.88 -2.41
CA TYR A 646 -8.88 -38.78 -3.21
C TYR A 646 -10.30 -38.42 -2.77
N PHE A 647 -10.44 -37.30 -2.08
CA PHE A 647 -11.72 -36.75 -1.65
C PHE A 647 -12.00 -35.44 -2.41
N THR A 648 -13.06 -35.48 -3.21
CA THR A 648 -13.54 -34.36 -4.01
C THR A 648 -15.07 -34.41 -4.10
N GLY A 649 -15.69 -33.26 -4.30
CA GLY A 649 -17.14 -33.20 -4.46
C GLY A 649 -17.87 -33.75 -3.24
N THR A 650 -18.57 -34.87 -3.41
CA THR A 650 -19.44 -35.49 -2.39
C THR A 650 -18.86 -36.74 -1.73
N ASN A 651 -17.71 -37.26 -2.17
CA ASN A 651 -17.21 -38.57 -1.78
C ASN A 651 -16.42 -38.58 -0.44
N TRP A 652 -16.70 -37.62 0.44
CA TRP A 652 -16.08 -37.57 1.76
C TRP A 652 -16.50 -38.76 2.62
N SER A 653 -15.60 -39.27 3.46
CA SER A 653 -15.95 -40.28 4.47
C SER A 653 -17.01 -39.73 5.45
N LYS A 654 -17.43 -40.54 6.43
CA LYS A 654 -18.46 -40.15 7.40
C LYS A 654 -18.15 -38.78 8.03
N LEU A 655 -19.00 -37.79 7.76
CA LEU A 655 -18.87 -36.43 8.28
C LEU A 655 -19.43 -36.35 9.70
N GLN A 656 -18.68 -35.71 10.59
CA GLN A 656 -19.10 -35.44 11.96
C GLN A 656 -19.90 -34.11 12.04
N PRO A 657 -20.66 -33.87 13.13
CA PRO A 657 -21.44 -32.63 13.27
C PRO A 657 -20.58 -31.37 13.09
N GLY A 658 -20.98 -30.48 12.17
CA GLY A 658 -20.21 -29.28 11.84
C GLY A 658 -19.41 -29.39 10.54
N ALA A 659 -19.25 -30.60 10.00
CA ALA A 659 -18.77 -30.84 8.65
C ALA A 659 -19.95 -31.13 7.69
N LYS A 660 -20.02 -30.45 6.54
CA LYS A 660 -21.05 -30.68 5.52
C LYS A 660 -20.55 -30.38 4.11
N VAL A 661 -21.09 -31.08 3.12
CA VAL A 661 -20.87 -30.72 1.71
C VAL A 661 -21.84 -29.62 1.29
N VAL A 662 -21.32 -28.57 0.67
CA VAL A 662 -22.09 -27.44 0.15
C VAL A 662 -21.78 -27.28 -1.34
N LYS A 663 -22.81 -27.05 -2.17
CA LYS A 663 -22.61 -26.64 -3.56
C LYS A 663 -22.40 -25.14 -3.61
N THR A 664 -21.33 -24.69 -4.24
CA THR A 664 -20.94 -23.27 -4.27
C THR A 664 -20.31 -22.91 -5.63
N SER A 665 -20.48 -21.66 -6.03
CA SER A 665 -19.74 -21.03 -7.14
C SER A 665 -18.34 -20.58 -6.72
N ASP A 666 -18.11 -20.49 -5.40
CA ASP A 666 -16.82 -20.16 -4.80
C ASP A 666 -16.05 -21.46 -4.50
N PHE A 667 -15.47 -22.02 -5.56
CA PHE A 667 -14.63 -23.22 -5.55
C PHE A 667 -13.24 -22.89 -6.12
N PRO A 668 -12.19 -23.65 -5.80
CA PRO A 668 -10.87 -23.42 -6.35
C PRO A 668 -10.86 -23.58 -7.89
N PRO A 669 -9.87 -23.01 -8.61
CA PRO A 669 -9.83 -23.01 -10.08
C PRO A 669 -9.48 -24.40 -10.64
N LEU A 670 -10.41 -25.35 -10.54
CA LEU A 670 -10.18 -26.75 -10.89
C LEU A 670 -10.57 -27.07 -12.33
N LEU A 671 -9.64 -27.71 -13.03
CA LEU A 671 -9.76 -28.10 -14.43
C LEU A 671 -10.06 -29.59 -14.56
N ASN A 672 -11.09 -29.95 -15.32
CA ASN A 672 -11.28 -31.34 -15.76
C ASN A 672 -10.24 -31.74 -16.83
N ALA A 673 -10.17 -33.01 -17.21
CA ALA A 673 -9.24 -33.50 -18.23
C ALA A 673 -9.25 -32.71 -19.53
N ALA A 674 -10.43 -32.35 -20.04
CA ALA A 674 -10.54 -31.64 -21.30
C ALA A 674 -10.01 -30.21 -21.16
N GLU A 675 -10.43 -29.50 -20.12
CA GLU A 675 -9.99 -28.14 -19.80
C GLU A 675 -8.50 -28.06 -19.56
N ALA A 676 -7.94 -28.99 -18.78
CA ALA A 676 -6.52 -29.01 -18.53
C ALA A 676 -5.71 -29.48 -19.74
N LYS A 677 -6.26 -30.34 -20.60
CA LYS A 677 -5.62 -30.65 -21.89
C LYS A 677 -5.59 -29.41 -22.79
N VAL A 678 -6.69 -28.64 -22.84
CA VAL A 678 -6.75 -27.37 -23.57
C VAL A 678 -5.76 -26.36 -22.98
N LEU A 679 -5.69 -26.24 -21.65
CA LEU A 679 -4.73 -25.35 -20.98
C LEU A 679 -3.30 -25.79 -21.23
N ALA A 680 -2.99 -27.09 -21.17
CA ALA A 680 -1.67 -27.62 -21.48
C ALA A 680 -1.29 -27.31 -22.95
N GLN A 681 -2.20 -27.55 -23.90
CA GLN A 681 -1.99 -27.18 -25.31
C GLN A 681 -1.78 -25.68 -25.48
N LYS A 682 -2.48 -24.86 -24.70
CA LYS A 682 -2.31 -23.41 -24.67
C LYS A 682 -0.93 -23.01 -24.17
N PHE A 683 -0.47 -23.58 -23.05
CA PHE A 683 0.88 -23.37 -22.53
C PHE A 683 1.94 -23.82 -23.53
N GLU A 684 1.81 -25.01 -24.14
CA GLU A 684 2.75 -25.47 -25.17
C GLU A 684 2.83 -24.51 -26.35
N ARG A 685 1.68 -24.11 -26.90
CA ARG A 685 1.61 -23.16 -28.02
C ARG A 685 2.31 -21.86 -27.67
N PHE A 686 2.01 -21.26 -26.52
CA PHE A 686 2.57 -19.95 -26.18
C PHE A 686 4.01 -20.03 -25.68
N ARG A 687 4.45 -21.16 -25.11
CA ARG A 687 5.85 -21.45 -24.82
C ARG A 687 6.67 -21.49 -26.10
N GLU A 688 6.16 -22.18 -27.13
CA GLU A 688 6.82 -22.21 -28.44
C GLU A 688 6.96 -20.80 -29.01
N LEU A 689 5.89 -20.01 -29.00
CA LEU A 689 5.92 -18.63 -29.51
C LEU A 689 6.85 -17.72 -28.70
N ALA A 690 6.79 -17.77 -27.36
CA ALA A 690 7.64 -16.97 -26.49
C ALA A 690 9.14 -17.36 -26.56
N GLY A 691 9.42 -18.61 -26.94
CA GLY A 691 10.77 -19.13 -27.16
C GLY A 691 11.42 -18.69 -28.48
N ARG A 692 10.63 -18.24 -29.47
CA ARG A 692 11.15 -17.75 -30.75
C ARG A 692 11.86 -16.39 -30.62
N ASN A 693 12.66 -16.07 -31.64
CA ASN A 693 13.28 -14.75 -31.76
C ASN A 693 12.24 -13.76 -32.31
N GLY A 694 11.96 -12.71 -31.53
CA GLY A 694 11.07 -11.62 -31.91
C GLY A 694 11.78 -10.28 -31.99
N ASP A 695 11.07 -9.28 -32.52
CA ASP A 695 11.50 -7.89 -32.59
C ASP A 695 11.14 -7.15 -31.30
N VAL A 696 12.18 -6.72 -30.58
CA VAL A 696 12.05 -6.00 -29.30
C VAL A 696 11.35 -4.66 -29.45
N ALA A 697 11.56 -3.94 -30.56
CA ALA A 697 10.94 -2.64 -30.78
C ALA A 697 9.44 -2.77 -31.02
N ARG A 698 9.01 -3.75 -31.84
CA ARG A 698 7.58 -4.05 -32.01
C ARG A 698 6.95 -4.57 -30.72
N GLY A 699 7.67 -5.40 -29.97
CA GLY A 699 7.26 -5.88 -28.65
C GLY A 699 7.01 -4.75 -27.65
N LYS A 700 7.87 -3.73 -27.65
CA LYS A 700 7.71 -2.53 -26.82
C LYS A 700 6.45 -1.74 -27.19
N THR A 701 6.15 -1.61 -28.49
CA THR A 701 4.92 -0.96 -28.95
C THR A 701 3.68 -1.73 -28.49
N LEU A 702 3.67 -3.07 -28.59
CA LEU A 702 2.57 -3.92 -28.11
C LEU A 702 2.39 -3.86 -26.59
N PHE A 703 3.49 -3.79 -25.83
CA PHE A 703 3.43 -3.55 -24.39
C PHE A 703 2.75 -2.21 -24.08
N GLY A 704 3.06 -1.18 -24.87
CA GLY A 704 2.45 0.15 -24.80
C GLY A 704 0.94 0.18 -25.07
N THR A 705 0.37 -0.85 -25.72
CA THR A 705 -1.07 -0.92 -25.97
C THR A 705 -1.80 -1.84 -24.98
N ALA A 706 -1.19 -2.95 -24.58
CA ALA A 706 -1.89 -4.00 -23.81
C ALA A 706 -1.55 -4.03 -22.31
N CYS A 707 -0.35 -3.59 -21.93
CA CYS A 707 0.17 -3.80 -20.57
C CYS A 707 0.42 -2.50 -19.81
N ILE A 708 0.79 -1.42 -20.51
CA ILE A 708 1.24 -0.16 -19.89
C ILE A 708 0.13 0.56 -19.11
N SER A 709 -1.15 0.29 -19.40
CA SER A 709 -2.29 0.85 -18.66
C SER A 709 -2.35 0.37 -17.21
N CYS A 710 -1.82 -0.82 -16.96
CA CYS A 710 -1.81 -1.44 -15.63
C CYS A 710 -0.42 -1.47 -15.01
N HIS A 711 0.63 -1.68 -15.81
CA HIS A 711 1.99 -1.93 -15.33
C HIS A 711 2.95 -0.78 -15.65
N ALA A 712 3.83 -0.48 -14.68
CA ALA A 712 4.90 0.48 -14.86
C ALA A 712 6.24 -0.18 -15.24
N VAL A 713 6.99 0.45 -16.14
CA VAL A 713 8.38 0.13 -16.49
C VAL A 713 9.18 1.43 -16.50
N ALA A 714 10.31 1.46 -15.80
CA ALA A 714 11.16 2.65 -15.67
C ALA A 714 10.37 3.91 -15.22
N GLY A 715 9.36 3.73 -14.36
CA GLY A 715 8.50 4.81 -13.86
C GLY A 715 7.40 5.28 -14.82
N GLN A 716 7.24 4.64 -15.99
CA GLN A 716 6.18 4.95 -16.97
C GLN A 716 5.13 3.85 -17.02
N GLY A 717 3.85 4.22 -16.99
CA GLY A 717 2.70 3.30 -17.07
C GLY A 717 1.79 3.36 -15.84
N GLY A 718 0.91 2.39 -15.73
CA GLY A 718 -0.10 2.27 -14.69
C GLY A 718 0.45 1.77 -13.36
N GLN A 719 -0.39 1.88 -12.32
CA GLN A 719 -0.08 1.41 -10.96
C GLN A 719 -1.13 0.42 -10.44
N VAL A 720 -1.81 -0.29 -11.35
CA VAL A 720 -2.80 -1.32 -11.04
C VAL A 720 -2.10 -2.65 -10.81
N GLY A 721 -1.20 -3.02 -11.72
CA GLY A 721 -0.34 -4.19 -11.60
C GLY A 721 1.03 -3.87 -11.02
N PRO A 722 1.84 -4.90 -10.71
CA PRO A 722 3.22 -4.72 -10.25
C PRO A 722 4.08 -3.97 -11.26
N VAL A 723 5.10 -3.28 -10.75
CA VAL A 723 6.19 -2.72 -11.57
C VAL A 723 6.94 -3.88 -12.21
N LEU A 724 7.16 -3.81 -13.53
CA LEU A 724 7.77 -4.91 -14.30
C LEU A 724 9.28 -4.73 -14.54
N ASN A 725 9.92 -3.82 -13.80
CA ASN A 725 11.39 -3.74 -13.77
C ASN A 725 11.93 -5.08 -13.23
N GLY A 726 12.78 -5.78 -14.00
CA GLY A 726 13.31 -7.09 -13.61
C GLY A 726 12.41 -8.28 -13.92
N ALA A 727 11.20 -8.09 -14.49
CA ALA A 727 10.28 -9.19 -14.79
C ALA A 727 10.87 -10.24 -15.76
N GLY A 728 11.80 -9.83 -16.62
CA GLY A 728 12.52 -10.73 -17.53
C GLY A 728 13.44 -11.74 -16.81
N ALA A 729 13.84 -11.47 -15.56
CA ALA A 729 14.65 -12.39 -14.77
C ALA A 729 13.89 -13.64 -14.30
N SER A 730 12.56 -13.57 -14.22
CA SER A 730 11.69 -14.68 -13.79
C SER A 730 11.60 -15.82 -14.82
N GLY A 731 12.01 -15.58 -16.05
CA GLY A 731 11.95 -16.55 -17.15
C GLY A 731 10.57 -16.64 -17.82
N VAL A 732 10.55 -17.30 -18.99
CA VAL A 732 9.37 -17.38 -19.87
C VAL A 732 8.21 -18.12 -19.22
N GLU A 733 8.47 -19.23 -18.52
CA GLU A 733 7.41 -20.02 -17.87
C GLU A 733 6.64 -19.21 -16.82
N ALA A 734 7.36 -18.46 -15.97
CA ALA A 734 6.73 -17.62 -14.95
C ALA A 734 5.90 -16.49 -15.58
N LEU A 735 6.43 -15.84 -16.62
CA LEU A 735 5.69 -14.81 -17.37
C LEU A 735 4.42 -15.37 -18.02
N LEU A 736 4.50 -16.55 -18.66
CA LEU A 736 3.34 -17.19 -19.28
C LEU A 736 2.28 -17.54 -18.25
N ARG A 737 2.65 -18.08 -17.08
CA ARG A 737 1.69 -18.37 -16.00
C ARG A 737 0.98 -17.11 -15.53
N ASN A 738 1.73 -16.03 -15.30
CA ASN A 738 1.15 -14.76 -14.87
C ASN A 738 0.15 -14.19 -15.89
N VAL A 739 0.38 -14.39 -17.19
CA VAL A 739 -0.50 -13.86 -18.25
C VAL A 739 -1.66 -14.79 -18.59
N LEU A 740 -1.43 -16.11 -18.60
CA LEU A 740 -2.41 -17.10 -19.05
C LEU A 740 -3.40 -17.51 -17.96
N THR A 741 -2.95 -17.50 -16.70
CA THR A 741 -3.71 -17.89 -15.51
C THR A 741 -3.51 -16.87 -14.38
N PRO A 742 -3.80 -15.57 -14.62
CA PRO A 742 -3.50 -14.50 -13.68
C PRO A 742 -4.19 -14.66 -12.32
N SER A 743 -5.31 -15.41 -12.25
CA SER A 743 -6.04 -15.68 -11.01
C SER A 743 -5.47 -16.85 -10.19
N ALA A 744 -4.60 -17.68 -10.76
CA ALA A 744 -4.20 -18.97 -10.15
C ALA A 744 -3.19 -18.84 -8.99
N ALA A 745 -2.37 -17.78 -8.98
CA ALA A 745 -1.30 -17.59 -7.99
C ALA A 745 -1.08 -16.10 -7.68
N MET A 746 -2.12 -15.43 -7.19
CA MET A 746 -2.09 -14.00 -6.92
C MET A 746 -1.61 -13.64 -5.52
N GLU A 747 -0.74 -12.63 -5.45
CA GLU A 747 -0.48 -11.92 -4.20
C GLU A 747 -1.72 -11.12 -3.77
N ALA A 748 -1.96 -11.03 -2.46
CA ALA A 748 -3.15 -10.39 -1.90
C ALA A 748 -3.32 -8.93 -2.35
N GLY A 749 -2.23 -8.19 -2.58
CA GLY A 749 -2.26 -6.79 -2.99
C GLY A 749 -2.78 -6.52 -4.41
N TYR A 750 -2.90 -7.55 -5.26
CA TYR A 750 -3.38 -7.42 -6.65
C TYR A 750 -4.76 -8.04 -6.89
N ARG A 751 -5.44 -8.44 -5.81
CA ARG A 751 -6.83 -8.87 -5.86
C ARG A 751 -7.76 -7.72 -6.14
N ILE A 752 -8.81 -8.02 -6.90
CA ILE A 752 -9.91 -7.10 -7.04
C ILE A 752 -10.54 -6.93 -5.65
N PHE A 753 -10.58 -5.69 -5.18
CA PHE A 753 -11.41 -5.26 -4.08
C PHE A 753 -12.72 -4.74 -4.65
N ARG A 754 -13.80 -5.42 -4.30
CA ARG A 754 -15.16 -5.13 -4.74
C ARG A 754 -15.88 -4.30 -3.69
N VAL A 755 -16.51 -3.23 -4.12
CA VAL A 755 -17.39 -2.39 -3.30
C VAL A 755 -18.79 -2.43 -3.88
N GLU A 756 -19.72 -3.02 -3.13
CA GLU A 756 -21.16 -2.96 -3.42
C GLU A 756 -21.73 -1.68 -2.82
N LEU A 757 -22.39 -0.88 -3.65
CA LEU A 757 -23.03 0.36 -3.25
C LEU A 757 -24.49 0.12 -2.83
N LYS A 758 -25.02 1.05 -2.03
CA LYS A 758 -26.41 1.00 -1.56
C LYS A 758 -27.42 1.12 -2.69
N ASP A 759 -27.07 1.80 -3.78
CA ASP A 759 -27.90 1.88 -4.99
C ASP A 759 -27.88 0.58 -5.83
N GLY A 760 -27.03 -0.40 -5.47
CA GLY A 760 -26.91 -1.69 -6.14
C GLY A 760 -25.84 -1.74 -7.23
N ASP A 761 -25.14 -0.63 -7.49
CA ASP A 761 -23.97 -0.63 -8.36
C ASP A 761 -22.79 -1.32 -7.65
N VAL A 762 -21.88 -1.87 -8.44
CA VAL A 762 -20.66 -2.53 -7.98
C VAL A 762 -19.45 -1.81 -8.54
N VAL A 763 -18.45 -1.54 -7.69
CA VAL A 763 -17.18 -0.95 -8.12
C VAL A 763 -16.05 -1.90 -7.78
N ASP A 764 -15.39 -2.41 -8.81
CA ASP A 764 -14.20 -3.24 -8.71
C ASP A 764 -12.93 -2.40 -8.92
N GLY A 765 -11.90 -2.60 -8.09
CA GLY A 765 -10.62 -1.92 -8.21
C GLY A 765 -9.54 -2.55 -7.33
N ILE A 766 -8.33 -2.01 -7.36
CA ILE A 766 -7.29 -2.31 -6.37
C ILE A 766 -7.51 -1.42 -5.15
N PHE A 767 -7.53 -2.02 -3.96
CA PHE A 767 -7.63 -1.27 -2.70
C PHE A 767 -6.40 -0.38 -2.50
N VAL A 768 -6.59 0.93 -2.37
CA VAL A 768 -5.50 1.90 -2.13
C VAL A 768 -5.43 2.26 -0.66
N SER A 769 -6.55 2.67 -0.09
CA SER A 769 -6.64 3.12 1.31
C SER A 769 -8.09 3.19 1.76
N GLN A 770 -8.30 3.19 3.06
CA GLN A 770 -9.58 3.48 3.69
C GLN A 770 -9.37 4.44 4.87
N ASP A 771 -10.20 5.47 4.95
CA ASP A 771 -10.32 6.36 6.10
C ASP A 771 -11.73 6.26 6.71
N LYS A 772 -12.05 7.10 7.70
CA LYS A 772 -13.36 7.07 8.38
C LYS A 772 -14.52 7.46 7.46
N GLU A 773 -14.25 8.15 6.36
CA GLU A 773 -15.25 8.73 5.47
C GLU A 773 -15.33 8.00 4.13
N ALA A 774 -14.25 7.38 3.64
CA ALA A 774 -14.22 6.77 2.32
C ALA A 774 -13.25 5.59 2.17
N ILE A 775 -13.56 4.76 1.17
CA ILE A 775 -12.65 3.77 0.56
C ILE A 775 -12.11 4.38 -0.74
N VAL A 776 -10.83 4.20 -1.02
CA VAL A 776 -10.19 4.63 -2.26
C VAL A 776 -9.78 3.41 -3.08
N LEU A 777 -10.30 3.32 -4.31
CA LEU A 777 -9.98 2.26 -5.25
C LEU A 777 -9.22 2.80 -6.46
N ARG A 778 -8.24 2.03 -6.92
CA ARG A 778 -7.51 2.27 -8.16
C ARG A 778 -8.02 1.36 -9.27
N ARG A 779 -8.21 1.92 -10.46
CA ARG A 779 -8.74 1.18 -11.60
C ARG A 779 -7.94 1.52 -12.87
N PRO A 780 -7.89 0.64 -13.87
CA PRO A 780 -7.19 0.92 -15.12
C PRO A 780 -7.76 2.15 -15.83
N ASN A 781 -6.89 2.99 -16.41
CA ASN A 781 -7.25 4.10 -17.29
C ASN A 781 -8.23 5.15 -16.70
N VAL A 782 -8.41 5.15 -15.38
CA VAL A 782 -9.20 6.13 -14.65
C VAL A 782 -8.42 6.57 -13.42
N ASP A 783 -8.78 7.75 -12.93
CA ASP A 783 -8.24 8.27 -11.69
C ASP A 783 -8.72 7.46 -10.47
N ASP A 784 -7.87 7.38 -9.45
CA ASP A 784 -8.23 6.79 -8.15
C ASP A 784 -9.58 7.36 -7.67
N THR A 785 -10.49 6.45 -7.34
CA THR A 785 -11.90 6.75 -7.06
C THR A 785 -12.15 6.72 -5.56
N ARG A 786 -12.57 7.85 -4.99
CA ARG A 786 -13.02 7.95 -3.59
C ARG A 786 -14.50 7.60 -3.50
N ILE A 787 -14.83 6.57 -2.73
CA ILE A 787 -16.19 6.07 -2.49
C ILE A 787 -16.54 6.31 -1.02
N ALA A 788 -17.58 7.11 -0.74
CA ALA A 788 -17.94 7.43 0.63
C ALA A 788 -18.48 6.19 1.36
N ILE A 789 -18.01 5.94 2.58
CA ILE A 789 -18.42 4.80 3.44
C ILE A 789 -19.95 4.79 3.64
N LYS A 790 -20.58 5.96 3.69
CA LYS A 790 -22.05 6.08 3.82
C LYS A 790 -22.81 5.46 2.64
N ASP A 791 -22.19 5.35 1.47
CA ASP A 791 -22.78 4.81 0.23
C ASP A 791 -22.44 3.32 0.05
N VAL A 792 -21.52 2.77 0.85
CA VAL A 792 -21.11 1.36 0.81
C VAL A 792 -22.13 0.48 1.53
N ARG A 793 -22.54 -0.61 0.87
CA ARG A 793 -23.33 -1.70 1.45
C ARG A 793 -22.42 -2.81 1.99
N ARG A 794 -21.48 -3.27 1.15
CA ARG A 794 -20.49 -4.33 1.45
C ARG A 794 -19.21 -4.05 0.69
N ALA A 795 -18.06 -4.44 1.24
CA ALA A 795 -16.79 -4.35 0.54
C ALA A 795 -15.89 -5.53 0.93
N GLU A 796 -15.26 -6.16 -0.05
CA GLU A 796 -14.43 -7.36 0.16
C GLU A 796 -13.44 -7.61 -0.97
N PHE A 797 -12.45 -8.46 -0.72
CA PHE A 797 -11.57 -8.97 -1.78
C PHE A 797 -12.24 -10.14 -2.50
N THR A 798 -12.15 -10.16 -3.83
CA THR A 798 -12.55 -11.31 -4.63
C THR A 798 -11.36 -12.24 -4.89
N ASN A 799 -11.64 -13.43 -5.42
CA ASN A 799 -10.63 -14.41 -5.82
C ASN A 799 -10.12 -14.22 -7.26
N HIS A 800 -10.42 -13.07 -7.89
CA HIS A 800 -10.08 -12.81 -9.28
C HIS A 800 -8.99 -11.74 -9.44
N SER A 801 -8.17 -11.90 -10.47
CA SER A 801 -7.18 -10.92 -10.88
C SER A 801 -7.80 -9.75 -11.61
N MET A 802 -7.28 -8.55 -11.36
CA MET A 802 -7.56 -7.39 -12.21
C MET A 802 -6.85 -7.50 -13.57
N MET A 803 -5.85 -8.38 -13.68
CA MET A 803 -5.25 -8.73 -14.97
C MET A 803 -6.22 -9.65 -15.73
N PRO A 804 -6.64 -9.29 -16.96
CA PRO A 804 -7.58 -10.08 -17.72
C PRO A 804 -6.93 -11.38 -18.22
N GLU A 805 -7.66 -12.49 -18.16
CA GLU A 805 -7.23 -13.74 -18.77
C GLU A 805 -7.29 -13.65 -20.29
N GLY A 806 -6.51 -14.46 -20.99
CA GLY A 806 -6.61 -14.61 -22.44
C GLY A 806 -6.19 -13.41 -23.28
N LEU A 807 -5.23 -12.63 -22.78
CA LEU A 807 -4.60 -11.52 -23.52
C LEU A 807 -3.82 -12.02 -24.75
N LEU A 808 -3.14 -13.16 -24.65
CA LEU A 808 -2.25 -13.67 -25.70
C LEU A 808 -3.03 -14.26 -26.88
N GLU A 809 -4.21 -14.85 -26.62
CA GLU A 809 -5.07 -15.42 -27.65
C GLU A 809 -5.64 -14.37 -28.60
N ALA A 810 -5.76 -13.14 -28.13
CA ALA A 810 -6.19 -12.00 -28.95
C ALA A 810 -5.08 -11.49 -29.89
N LEU A 811 -3.84 -11.92 -29.68
CA LEU A 811 -2.69 -11.49 -30.47
C LEU A 811 -2.35 -12.49 -31.58
N PRO A 812 -2.01 -12.03 -32.80
CA PRO A 812 -1.36 -12.85 -33.81
C PRO A 812 -0.08 -13.50 -33.27
N PRO A 813 0.31 -14.71 -33.74
CA PRO A 813 1.48 -15.44 -33.23
C PRO A 813 2.80 -14.64 -33.24
N GLU A 814 3.02 -13.83 -34.28
CA GLU A 814 4.20 -12.95 -34.39
C GLU A 814 4.22 -11.88 -33.29
N GLN A 815 3.05 -11.31 -32.96
CA GLN A 815 2.94 -10.30 -31.91
C GLN A 815 3.21 -10.87 -30.52
N VAL A 816 2.83 -12.13 -30.27
CA VAL A 816 3.20 -12.82 -29.02
C VAL A 816 4.71 -12.99 -28.93
N THR A 817 5.34 -13.41 -30.04
CA THR A 817 6.80 -13.59 -30.12
C THR A 817 7.53 -12.27 -29.86
N ASP A 818 7.10 -11.19 -30.50
CA ASP A 818 7.65 -9.84 -30.31
C ASP A 818 7.43 -9.32 -28.87
N LEU A 819 6.23 -9.48 -28.30
CA LEU A 819 5.92 -9.08 -26.93
C LEU A 819 6.86 -9.76 -25.93
N PHE A 820 7.04 -11.08 -26.02
CA PHE A 820 7.94 -11.81 -25.13
C PHE A 820 9.40 -11.48 -25.39
N ALA A 821 9.81 -11.15 -26.63
CA ALA A 821 11.15 -10.63 -26.90
C ALA A 821 11.43 -9.36 -26.09
N TYR A 822 10.46 -8.43 -26.00
CA TYR A 822 10.58 -7.24 -25.16
C TYR A 822 10.54 -7.57 -23.67
N LEU A 823 9.60 -8.38 -23.18
CA LEU A 823 9.50 -8.73 -21.75
C LEU A 823 10.79 -9.37 -21.21
N LYS A 824 11.46 -10.20 -22.02
CA LYS A 824 12.77 -10.80 -21.69
C LYS A 824 13.90 -9.78 -21.51
N THR A 825 13.75 -8.56 -22.05
CA THR A 825 14.75 -7.48 -21.90
C THR A 825 14.62 -6.70 -20.60
N LEU A 826 13.50 -6.82 -19.89
CA LEU A 826 13.22 -6.11 -18.65
C LEU A 826 13.95 -6.77 -17.47
N LYS A 827 15.28 -6.63 -17.40
CA LYS A 827 16.14 -7.21 -16.35
C LYS A 827 16.56 -6.20 -15.29
#